data_AF-A0A954YDM6-F1
#
_entry.id   AF-A0A954YDM6-F1
#
_cell.length_a   1.000
_cell.length_b   1.000
_cell.length_c   1.000
_cell.angle_alpha   90.00
_cell.angle_beta   90.00
_cell.angle_gamma   90.00
#
_symmetry.space_group_name_H-M   'P 1'
#
loop_
_entity.id
_entity.type
_entity.pdbx_description
1 polymer ?
#
loop_
_entity_poly.entity_id
_entity_poly.type
_entity_poly.pdbx_seq_one_letter_code
_entity_poly.pdbx_strand_id
1 'polypeptide(L)'
;MRNRILCSCLIACCVATGYAGFPSNDDCADALGLSSTTAIGDTTSATDDIAPTCGTTVSAPGVWYIMNGTGTNVTVTTCFDDTNYDTKLNVYSGDCDNLVCVGGNDDDFGNPDCNFPRGIGFPSTVSFCAETGTDYLILVQGFSGAVGEFHLEIIDSGVACVGACCLGNGTCLDGVSQANCTAQGGSFNGGVSCGAISCEGACCMGDGTCEVLSRSACATAGGHYSGDGTDCGAATCEGACCFNDGSCTDGTRDECDTAGGTFQGFGTSCGSVSCPVRPDNDDCDDAIALSSLNGQVYGDTTLAQADPTAFTCGTTISAPGVWYSIVGNGHRVNITTCFEDTAYDTKLNVYSGSCGSLLCVAGNDDDFGNPDCNFPRGIGLPSTVSICTSDGETYYIFVQGFGGAVGEFLLSVEDTGVNCTGACCMGDGTCLGGQAEADCLAAGGDFGGEGSTCAGISCEGACCFFDGSCDATTRDDCQGRGGTYQGPGTTCASVTCPIAPENDTCVNAIELSSLNTTVSGTNVNAQTDNLGTCGTTTGNVGVWYSLVGTGTQVTVDTCDPNTTYDTKLQVYCGTCNALTCITGNDDNFNCTNGSGLTSEVTFCAQAGATYYILVDGFAGATGFYTMHISSGGSCAATIECLPTGACCVEGDCTVTTEIGCGNLGGSYLGDGTDCGDGGYTGFVTCDNPFENISGTGTLAAFASSGDDQAEEISLPFNFTFYGVSYSSVWVSSNGLIALPPTTEADADDFSNDPIPNAAIPNLFIAPLWDDFNPGTSGDVFVQTLGTAPNRRFIVQWNAVPQFNTTSPLFTFEGILFEGSNAIEFRYSNVAPETPAGDYTIGIENGDGTQGFSVPGSSITNGSCFRIEPMMAMNPCDDQAPCPDMDNSGLVDLSDLARLIAAFGRSVGDPGYDPAPDFDNSGTVDLSDLALLLSLFGLPCP
;
A
#
# COMPACT_ATOMS: atom_id res chain seq x y z
N MET A 1 -30.55 38.23 44.09
CA MET A 1 -31.42 39.32 43.59
C MET A 1 -31.31 39.29 42.07
N ARG A 2 -32.32 39.05 41.21
CA ARG A 2 -33.78 39.27 41.25
C ARG A 2 -34.49 38.30 40.28
N ASN A 3 -35.65 37.80 40.72
CA ASN A 3 -36.96 37.61 40.04
C ASN A 3 -37.03 37.32 38.52
N ARG A 4 -37.62 36.17 38.11
CA ARG A 4 -39.08 35.89 37.94
C ARG A 4 -39.78 36.81 36.93
N ILE A 5 -40.45 36.23 35.92
CA ILE A 5 -41.88 36.44 35.55
C ILE A 5 -42.24 35.89 34.12
N LEU A 6 -43.33 35.10 34.05
CA LEU A 6 -44.27 34.79 32.92
C LEU A 6 -43.80 33.83 31.80
N CYS A 7 -44.59 32.87 31.25
CA CYS A 7 -45.95 32.31 31.47
C CYS A 7 -46.08 31.16 30.42
N SER A 8 -46.29 29.88 30.76
CA SER A 8 -47.59 29.17 30.87
C SER A 8 -48.19 28.58 29.58
N CYS A 9 -48.35 27.24 29.61
CA CYS A 9 -49.56 26.44 29.26
C CYS A 9 -49.96 26.28 27.77
N LEU A 10 -50.46 25.15 27.26
CA LEU A 10 -51.20 23.98 27.79
C LEU A 10 -50.83 22.73 26.95
N ILE A 11 -50.83 21.49 27.48
CA ILE A 11 -52.01 20.62 27.55
C ILE A 11 -52.20 20.06 28.97
N ALA A 12 -53.43 20.18 29.45
CA ALA A 12 -53.91 19.71 30.75
C ALA A 12 -54.50 18.29 30.65
N CYS A 13 -54.31 17.49 31.69
CA CYS A 13 -55.36 16.88 32.53
C CYS A 13 -54.91 15.50 33.05
N CYS A 14 -54.29 15.46 34.24
CA CYS A 14 -54.48 14.35 35.16
C CYS A 14 -54.38 14.85 36.60
N VAL A 15 -55.16 14.20 37.45
CA VAL A 15 -55.70 14.68 38.72
C VAL A 15 -54.63 14.64 39.82
N ALA A 16 -54.68 15.62 40.71
CA ALA A 16 -53.98 15.60 41.99
C ALA A 16 -54.34 14.34 42.80
N THR A 17 -53.39 13.42 42.90
CA THR A 17 -53.29 12.46 44.01
C THR A 17 -51.90 12.67 44.62
N GLY A 18 -51.84 13.00 45.91
CA GLY A 18 -50.58 13.19 46.61
C GLY A 18 -49.76 11.91 46.59
N TYR A 19 -48.60 11.97 45.93
CA TYR A 19 -47.50 11.06 46.24
C TYR A 19 -46.68 11.74 47.33
N ALA A 20 -46.52 11.04 48.46
CA ALA A 20 -45.43 11.35 49.37
C ALA A 20 -44.15 11.32 48.55
N GLY A 21 -43.38 12.41 48.55
CA GLY A 21 -42.11 12.42 47.85
C GLY A 21 -41.16 11.48 48.55
N PHE A 22 -40.66 10.48 47.83
CA PHE A 22 -39.52 9.68 48.27
C PHE A 22 -38.30 10.59 48.50
N PRO A 23 -37.31 10.18 49.31
CA PRO A 23 -36.04 10.89 49.43
C PRO A 23 -35.44 11.16 48.05
N SER A 24 -34.70 12.26 47.91
CA SER A 24 -34.06 12.59 46.62
C SER A 24 -32.92 11.66 46.25
N ASN A 25 -32.52 10.76 47.15
CA ASN A 25 -31.48 9.76 47.00
C ASN A 25 -32.01 8.36 47.33
N ASP A 26 -33.30 8.13 47.05
CA ASP A 26 -33.97 6.85 47.19
C ASP A 26 -33.44 5.85 46.15
N ASP A 27 -33.19 6.31 44.94
CA ASP A 27 -32.60 5.51 43.88
C ASP A 27 -31.07 5.64 43.86
N CYS A 28 -30.39 4.54 43.52
CA CYS A 28 -28.92 4.51 43.40
C CYS A 28 -28.38 5.59 42.44
N ALA A 29 -29.06 5.83 41.31
CA ALA A 29 -28.63 6.83 40.32
C ALA A 29 -28.64 8.26 40.88
N ASP A 30 -29.43 8.49 41.92
CA ASP A 30 -29.57 9.78 42.59
C ASP A 30 -28.76 9.84 43.91
N ALA A 31 -27.76 8.96 44.07
CA ALA A 31 -26.89 8.91 45.25
C ALA A 31 -26.33 10.29 45.61
N LEU A 32 -26.51 10.68 46.87
CA LEU A 32 -26.15 12.01 47.32
C LEU A 32 -24.65 12.12 47.61
N GLY A 33 -23.98 13.02 46.89
CA GLY A 33 -22.59 13.38 47.18
C GLY A 33 -22.45 14.14 48.50
N LEU A 34 -21.52 13.70 49.35
CA LEU A 34 -21.28 14.33 50.64
C LEU A 34 -20.38 15.58 50.51
N SER A 35 -20.97 16.76 50.67
CA SER A 35 -20.22 18.05 50.67
C SER A 35 -19.38 18.30 51.94
N SER A 36 -19.64 17.51 52.99
CA SER A 36 -18.89 17.40 54.25
C SER A 36 -18.71 15.91 54.55
N THR A 37 -17.68 15.49 55.28
CA THR A 37 -17.48 14.07 55.66
C THR A 37 -18.60 13.47 56.52
N THR A 38 -19.65 14.23 56.84
CA THR A 38 -20.82 13.83 57.63
C THR A 38 -22.14 14.18 56.93
N ALA A 39 -23.19 13.38 57.13
CA ALA A 39 -24.57 13.68 56.75
C ALA A 39 -25.56 13.22 57.82
N ILE A 40 -26.72 13.89 57.87
CA ILE A 40 -27.91 13.42 58.59
C ILE A 40 -28.94 13.01 57.52
N GLY A 41 -29.41 11.76 57.58
CA GLY A 41 -30.37 11.20 56.63
C GLY A 41 -31.57 10.55 57.32
N ASP A 42 -32.57 10.17 56.53
CA ASP A 42 -33.81 9.55 57.00
C ASP A 42 -34.30 8.52 55.97
N THR A 43 -34.50 7.27 56.40
CA THR A 43 -35.01 6.16 55.57
C THR A 43 -36.52 5.95 55.68
N THR A 44 -37.25 6.74 56.48
CA THR A 44 -38.67 6.48 56.78
C THR A 44 -39.62 6.53 55.59
N SER A 45 -39.30 7.32 54.58
CA SER A 45 -40.07 7.42 53.33
C SER A 45 -39.40 6.73 52.15
N ALA A 46 -38.31 5.99 52.38
CA ALA A 46 -37.57 5.31 51.33
C ALA A 46 -38.32 4.08 50.78
N THR A 47 -37.90 3.59 49.63
CA THR A 47 -38.37 2.32 49.03
C THR A 47 -37.34 1.20 49.15
N ASP A 48 -37.80 -0.05 48.96
CA ASP A 48 -36.92 -1.21 49.01
C ASP A 48 -35.96 -1.21 47.81
N ASP A 49 -34.66 -1.23 48.10
CA ASP A 49 -33.61 -1.26 47.09
C ASP A 49 -33.32 -2.67 46.55
N ILE A 50 -32.93 -2.74 45.28
CA ILE A 50 -32.39 -3.96 44.66
C ILE A 50 -30.89 -3.79 44.50
N ALA A 51 -30.12 -4.40 45.40
CA ALA A 51 -28.66 -4.45 45.30
C ALA A 51 -28.11 -5.80 45.77
N PRO A 52 -26.95 -6.24 45.23
CA PRO A 52 -26.37 -7.54 45.57
C PRO A 52 -25.97 -7.58 47.05
N THR A 53 -26.04 -8.78 47.66
CA THR A 53 -25.61 -8.96 49.06
C THR A 53 -24.12 -8.67 49.19
N CYS A 54 -23.76 -7.79 50.12
CA CYS A 54 -22.37 -7.37 50.33
C CYS A 54 -22.08 -7.23 51.82
N GLY A 55 -21.48 -8.25 52.43
CA GLY A 55 -21.28 -8.33 53.90
C GLY A 55 -22.58 -8.58 54.68
N THR A 56 -23.63 -7.79 54.39
CA THR A 56 -25.00 -7.94 54.88
C THR A 56 -26.00 -7.92 53.73
N THR A 57 -27.21 -8.46 53.95
CA THR A 57 -28.27 -8.52 52.93
C THR A 57 -29.01 -7.19 52.80
N VAL A 58 -29.36 -6.83 51.58
CA VAL A 58 -30.29 -5.73 51.29
C VAL A 58 -31.72 -6.22 51.46
N SER A 59 -32.43 -5.67 52.45
CA SER A 59 -33.68 -6.27 52.96
C SER A 59 -34.66 -5.27 53.57
N ALA A 60 -34.37 -3.98 53.47
CA ALA A 60 -35.20 -2.91 54.00
C ALA A 60 -35.06 -1.67 53.11
N PRO A 61 -35.98 -0.69 53.23
CA PRO A 61 -35.83 0.57 52.53
C PRO A 61 -34.55 1.30 52.92
N GLY A 62 -33.88 1.91 51.94
CA GLY A 62 -32.59 2.53 52.13
C GLY A 62 -32.41 3.81 51.31
N VAL A 63 -31.32 4.51 51.56
CA VAL A 63 -30.94 5.70 50.80
C VAL A 63 -29.47 5.67 50.45
N TRP A 64 -29.13 6.25 49.30
CA TRP A 64 -27.81 6.15 48.69
C TRP A 64 -26.95 7.41 48.87
N TYR A 65 -25.67 7.19 49.11
CA TYR A 65 -24.64 8.23 49.11
C TYR A 65 -23.48 7.83 48.21
N ILE A 66 -22.75 8.81 47.71
CA ILE A 66 -21.56 8.59 46.89
C ILE A 66 -20.36 9.34 47.46
N MET A 67 -19.20 8.68 47.46
CA MET A 67 -17.92 9.29 47.81
C MET A 67 -16.85 8.93 46.78
N ASN A 68 -15.93 9.86 46.54
CA ASN A 68 -14.73 9.60 45.75
C ASN A 68 -13.61 9.07 46.65
N GLY A 69 -12.95 7.99 46.26
CA GLY A 69 -11.83 7.43 47.01
C GLY A 69 -10.57 8.30 46.93
N THR A 70 -9.77 8.25 48.00
CA THR A 70 -8.64 9.15 48.26
C THR A 70 -7.28 8.45 48.27
N GLY A 71 -7.26 7.11 48.08
CA GLY A 71 -6.05 6.28 48.13
C GLY A 71 -5.65 5.85 49.54
N THR A 72 -6.55 6.00 50.52
CA THR A 72 -6.31 5.74 51.94
C THR A 72 -7.39 4.82 52.51
N ASN A 73 -7.14 4.28 53.70
CA ASN A 73 -8.16 3.53 54.40
C ASN A 73 -9.26 4.47 54.90
N VAL A 74 -10.50 4.13 54.56
CA VAL A 74 -11.71 4.88 54.90
C VAL A 74 -12.60 4.01 55.78
N THR A 75 -13.25 4.65 56.76
CA THR A 75 -14.26 4.05 57.62
C THR A 75 -15.57 4.81 57.45
N VAL A 76 -16.64 4.12 57.06
CA VAL A 76 -18.01 4.63 57.00
C VAL A 76 -18.76 4.13 58.23
N THR A 77 -19.38 5.02 59.00
CA THR A 77 -20.03 4.65 60.26
C THR A 77 -21.33 5.40 60.51
N THR A 78 -22.29 4.73 61.14
CA THR A 78 -23.53 5.32 61.66
C THR A 78 -23.56 5.41 63.19
N CYS A 79 -22.42 5.21 63.84
CA CYS A 79 -22.30 5.05 65.29
C CYS A 79 -22.36 6.38 66.06
N PHE A 80 -23.53 7.00 66.05
CA PHE A 80 -23.81 8.26 66.74
C PHE A 80 -25.07 8.19 67.61
N ASP A 81 -25.10 9.03 68.64
CA ASP A 81 -26.17 9.09 69.65
C ASP A 81 -27.55 9.48 69.09
N ASP A 82 -27.58 10.10 67.91
CA ASP A 82 -28.75 10.58 67.18
C ASP A 82 -29.24 9.62 66.07
N THR A 83 -28.49 8.55 65.75
CA THR A 83 -29.00 7.44 64.94
C THR A 83 -30.03 6.65 65.74
N ASN A 84 -31.27 6.58 65.23
CA ASN A 84 -32.42 6.17 66.04
C ASN A 84 -33.03 4.80 65.69
N TYR A 85 -32.37 4.03 64.83
CA TYR A 85 -32.78 2.68 64.44
C TYR A 85 -31.59 1.75 64.19
N ASP A 86 -31.88 0.46 64.00
CA ASP A 86 -30.94 -0.61 63.70
C ASP A 86 -30.46 -0.51 62.25
N THR A 87 -29.28 0.08 62.02
CA THR A 87 -28.80 0.35 60.66
C THR A 87 -28.13 -0.88 60.05
N LYS A 88 -28.07 -0.91 58.72
CA LYS A 88 -27.19 -1.77 57.92
C LYS A 88 -26.46 -0.89 56.92
N LEU A 89 -25.17 -1.16 56.75
CA LEU A 89 -24.34 -0.51 55.74
C LEU A 89 -23.92 -1.51 54.68
N ASN A 90 -24.10 -1.14 53.42
CA ASN A 90 -23.47 -1.78 52.27
C ASN A 90 -22.67 -0.74 51.50
N VAL A 91 -21.48 -1.12 51.05
CA VAL A 91 -20.59 -0.30 50.25
C VAL A 91 -20.26 -1.05 48.97
N TYR A 92 -20.40 -0.35 47.85
CA TYR A 92 -20.15 -0.85 46.51
C TYR A 92 -19.20 0.08 45.76
N SER A 93 -18.48 -0.47 44.79
CA SER A 93 -17.85 0.27 43.70
C SER A 93 -18.55 -0.05 42.38
N GLY A 94 -18.22 0.66 41.31
CA GLY A 94 -18.93 0.54 40.02
C GLY A 94 -20.14 1.47 39.95
N ASP A 95 -21.04 1.22 39.01
CA ASP A 95 -22.25 1.98 38.81
C ASP A 95 -23.50 1.21 39.28
N CYS A 96 -24.67 1.83 39.18
CA CYS A 96 -25.92 1.25 39.65
C CYS A 96 -26.39 0.04 38.84
N ASP A 97 -25.90 -0.14 37.62
CA ASP A 97 -26.22 -1.29 36.78
C ASP A 97 -25.26 -2.47 37.06
N ASN A 98 -24.05 -2.18 37.55
CA ASN A 98 -23.02 -3.17 37.88
C ASN A 98 -22.32 -2.89 39.23
N LEU A 99 -23.07 -3.06 40.32
CA LEU A 99 -22.56 -2.89 41.69
C LEU A 99 -21.59 -4.00 42.09
N VAL A 100 -20.34 -3.63 42.35
CA VAL A 100 -19.29 -4.54 42.85
C VAL A 100 -19.17 -4.40 44.37
N CYS A 101 -19.30 -5.52 45.09
CA CYS A 101 -19.26 -5.52 46.56
C CYS A 101 -17.89 -5.13 47.12
N VAL A 102 -17.84 -4.08 47.96
CA VAL A 102 -16.64 -3.63 48.69
C VAL A 102 -16.67 -4.07 50.14
N GLY A 103 -17.83 -3.97 50.79
CA GLY A 103 -18.03 -4.46 52.15
C GLY A 103 -19.39 -4.09 52.70
N GLY A 104 -19.75 -4.70 53.83
CA GLY A 104 -20.97 -4.31 54.54
C GLY A 104 -20.99 -4.87 55.94
N ASN A 105 -21.80 -4.24 56.78
CA ASN A 105 -21.94 -4.59 58.18
C ASN A 105 -23.37 -4.30 58.66
N ASP A 106 -23.88 -5.20 59.48
CA ASP A 106 -25.16 -5.07 60.19
C ASP A 106 -24.88 -4.43 61.56
N ASP A 107 -24.07 -5.09 62.37
CA ASP A 107 -23.79 -4.69 63.74
C ASP A 107 -22.28 -4.62 64.00
N ASP A 108 -21.75 -3.47 64.43
CA ASP A 108 -20.35 -3.34 64.84
C ASP A 108 -20.13 -3.74 66.33
N PHE A 109 -20.41 -5.01 66.62
CA PHE A 109 -20.27 -5.57 67.97
C PHE A 109 -18.80 -5.60 68.44
N GLY A 110 -18.40 -4.58 69.19
CA GLY A 110 -17.07 -4.48 69.79
C GLY A 110 -16.49 -3.06 69.77
N ASN A 111 -17.03 -2.20 68.92
CA ASN A 111 -16.71 -0.79 68.92
C ASN A 111 -17.44 -0.08 70.08
N PRO A 112 -16.72 0.51 71.05
CA PRO A 112 -17.34 1.18 72.20
C PRO A 112 -18.22 2.36 71.80
N ASP A 113 -17.95 2.97 70.64
CA ASP A 113 -18.74 4.08 70.08
C ASP A 113 -20.00 3.58 69.35
N CYS A 114 -20.11 2.27 69.06
CA CYS A 114 -21.32 1.65 68.49
C CYS A 114 -22.14 0.87 69.55
N ASN A 115 -21.65 0.79 70.79
CA ASN A 115 -22.22 -0.08 71.83
C ASN A 115 -23.20 0.66 72.75
N PHE A 116 -24.29 1.19 72.17
CA PHE A 116 -25.33 1.89 72.93
C PHE A 116 -26.53 0.98 73.26
N PRO A 117 -26.80 0.67 74.54
CA PRO A 117 -28.02 -0.04 74.91
C PRO A 117 -29.20 0.94 74.98
N ARG A 118 -29.94 1.14 73.89
CA ARG A 118 -31.14 2.00 73.85
C ARG A 118 -32.45 1.34 73.38
N GLY A 119 -32.47 0.03 73.17
CA GLY A 119 -33.71 -0.71 72.86
C GLY A 119 -34.26 -0.49 71.44
N ILE A 120 -33.41 -0.04 70.51
CA ILE A 120 -33.75 0.34 69.12
C ILE A 120 -32.88 -0.32 68.03
N GLY A 121 -31.81 -1.05 68.38
CA GLY A 121 -30.86 -1.68 67.43
C GLY A 121 -29.39 -1.36 67.72
N PHE A 122 -28.46 -1.80 66.87
CA PHE A 122 -27.03 -1.42 66.88
C PHE A 122 -26.65 -0.69 65.57
N PRO A 123 -25.88 0.40 65.64
CA PRO A 123 -25.35 1.05 64.45
C PRO A 123 -24.19 0.26 63.83
N SER A 124 -23.89 0.57 62.57
CA SER A 124 -22.96 -0.20 61.73
C SER A 124 -21.74 0.62 61.35
N THR A 125 -20.64 -0.09 61.13
CA THR A 125 -19.38 0.48 60.63
C THR A 125 -18.77 -0.43 59.57
N VAL A 126 -18.27 0.14 58.48
CA VAL A 126 -17.53 -0.57 57.42
C VAL A 126 -16.21 0.15 57.20
N SER A 127 -15.10 -0.59 57.25
CA SER A 127 -13.77 -0.06 56.90
C SER A 127 -13.23 -0.77 55.68
N PHE A 128 -12.72 -0.01 54.72
CA PHE A 128 -12.19 -0.53 53.47
C PHE A 128 -11.05 0.36 52.95
N CYS A 129 -10.31 -0.16 51.99
CA CYS A 129 -9.35 0.63 51.25
C CYS A 129 -10.07 1.40 50.14
N ALA A 130 -10.07 2.73 50.21
CA ALA A 130 -10.69 3.57 49.19
C ALA A 130 -9.63 3.98 48.15
N GLU A 131 -9.75 3.47 46.94
CA GLU A 131 -8.80 3.71 45.85
C GLU A 131 -9.01 5.11 45.24
N THR A 132 -7.91 5.80 44.94
CA THR A 132 -7.95 7.14 44.35
C THR A 132 -8.68 7.11 43.02
N GLY A 133 -9.70 7.96 42.87
CA GLY A 133 -10.45 8.12 41.61
C GLY A 133 -11.54 7.07 41.39
N THR A 134 -11.77 6.18 42.35
CA THR A 134 -12.90 5.24 42.34
C THR A 134 -14.07 5.84 43.11
N ASP A 135 -15.25 5.83 42.53
CA ASP A 135 -16.49 6.18 43.23
C ASP A 135 -17.01 4.98 44.04
N TYR A 136 -17.43 5.27 45.27
CA TYR A 136 -18.01 4.30 46.19
C TYR A 136 -19.43 4.71 46.54
N LEU A 137 -20.38 3.81 46.27
CA LEU A 137 -21.79 3.92 46.58
C LEU A 137 -22.08 3.28 47.94
N ILE A 138 -22.70 4.04 48.84
CA ILE A 138 -22.98 3.66 50.22
C ILE A 138 -24.49 3.61 50.37
N LEU A 139 -25.02 2.41 50.62
CA LEU A 139 -26.42 2.20 50.97
C LEU A 139 -26.57 2.12 52.48
N VAL A 140 -27.37 3.04 53.04
CA VAL A 140 -27.79 3.01 54.44
C VAL A 140 -29.22 2.52 54.51
N GLN A 141 -29.43 1.36 55.14
CA GLN A 141 -30.74 0.75 55.32
C GLN A 141 -30.89 0.25 56.76
N GLY A 142 -31.91 -0.54 57.08
CA GLY A 142 -32.08 -1.12 58.42
C GLY A 142 -32.25 -2.63 58.51
N PHE A 143 -32.05 -3.18 59.70
CA PHE A 143 -32.30 -4.59 59.99
C PHE A 143 -33.80 -4.89 60.08
N SER A 144 -34.24 -5.98 59.43
CA SER A 144 -35.62 -6.49 59.51
C SER A 144 -36.70 -5.45 59.15
N GLY A 145 -36.41 -4.53 58.23
CA GLY A 145 -37.34 -3.48 57.80
C GLY A 145 -37.39 -2.25 58.71
N ALA A 146 -36.43 -2.10 59.63
CA ALA A 146 -36.30 -0.88 60.43
C ALA A 146 -35.95 0.31 59.53
N VAL A 147 -36.57 1.45 59.82
CA VAL A 147 -36.32 2.73 59.14
C VAL A 147 -36.30 3.85 60.19
N GLY A 148 -35.60 4.94 59.90
CA GLY A 148 -35.44 6.04 60.85
C GLY A 148 -34.42 7.08 60.40
N GLU A 149 -34.15 8.03 61.30
CA GLU A 149 -33.10 9.04 61.10
C GLU A 149 -31.74 8.47 61.53
N PHE A 150 -30.70 8.78 60.77
CA PHE A 150 -29.33 8.38 61.03
C PHE A 150 -28.35 9.54 60.82
N HIS A 151 -27.21 9.44 61.50
CA HIS A 151 -26.03 10.23 61.21
C HIS A 151 -25.00 9.31 60.56
N LEU A 152 -24.53 9.70 59.38
CA LEU A 152 -23.48 9.03 58.62
C LEU A 152 -22.20 9.85 58.67
N GLU A 153 -21.06 9.23 59.00
CA GLU A 153 -19.73 9.84 58.87
C GLU A 153 -18.80 8.96 58.03
N ILE A 154 -18.01 9.60 57.18
CA ILE A 154 -16.93 9.02 56.39
C ILE A 154 -15.60 9.54 56.94
N ILE A 155 -14.85 8.65 57.60
CA ILE A 155 -13.58 8.95 58.25
C ILE A 155 -12.44 8.48 57.37
N ASP A 156 -11.68 9.42 56.80
CA ASP A 156 -10.42 9.14 56.12
C ASP A 156 -9.27 9.09 57.14
N SER A 157 -8.60 7.95 57.24
CA SER A 157 -7.47 7.77 58.17
C SER A 157 -6.20 8.52 57.78
N GLY A 158 -6.08 8.96 56.53
CA GLY A 158 -4.85 9.50 55.94
C GLY A 158 -3.73 8.46 55.76
N VAL A 159 -3.98 7.20 56.13
CA VAL A 159 -3.02 6.10 55.97
C VAL A 159 -3.18 5.53 54.58
N ALA A 160 -2.12 5.60 53.79
CA ALA A 160 -2.10 5.06 52.43
C ALA A 160 -2.51 3.59 52.43
N CYS A 161 -3.45 3.28 51.56
CA CYS A 161 -3.80 1.92 51.24
C CYS A 161 -2.58 1.14 50.76
N VAL A 162 -2.43 -0.08 51.26
CA VAL A 162 -1.51 -1.06 50.69
C VAL A 162 -2.27 -2.33 50.33
N GLY A 163 -1.80 -3.01 49.29
CA GLY A 163 -2.46 -4.20 48.77
C GLY A 163 -1.57 -4.92 47.76
N ALA A 164 -2.16 -5.92 47.12
CA ALA A 164 -1.55 -6.68 46.06
C ALA A 164 -1.46 -5.82 44.80
N CYS A 165 -0.31 -5.88 44.14
CA CYS A 165 -0.07 -5.24 42.86
C CYS A 165 0.21 -6.30 41.81
N CYS A 166 -0.73 -6.50 40.89
CA CYS A 166 -0.64 -7.46 39.80
C CYS A 166 -0.01 -6.82 38.58
N LEU A 167 1.24 -7.20 38.28
CA LEU A 167 1.94 -6.75 37.08
C LEU A 167 1.41 -7.48 35.86
N GLY A 168 1.56 -6.85 34.67
CA GLY A 168 0.99 -7.38 33.43
C GLY A 168 1.35 -8.83 33.11
N ASN A 169 2.52 -9.29 33.54
CA ASN A 169 3.02 -10.66 33.33
C ASN A 169 2.51 -11.70 34.35
N GLY A 170 1.56 -11.35 35.23
CA GLY A 170 1.03 -12.23 36.27
C GLY A 170 1.83 -12.24 37.58
N THR A 171 2.88 -11.41 37.71
CA THR A 171 3.62 -11.29 38.97
C THR A 171 2.80 -10.48 39.99
N CYS A 172 2.68 -10.99 41.22
CA CYS A 172 2.05 -10.27 42.33
C CYS A 172 3.08 -9.68 43.31
N LEU A 173 2.97 -8.39 43.61
CA LEU A 173 3.75 -7.71 44.67
C LEU A 173 2.84 -7.34 45.84
N ASP A 174 3.19 -7.76 47.05
CA ASP A 174 2.35 -7.56 48.24
C ASP A 174 2.70 -6.26 49.00
N GLY A 175 1.72 -5.67 49.68
CA GLY A 175 1.92 -4.49 50.52
C GLY A 175 2.38 -3.23 49.78
N VAL A 176 2.05 -3.12 48.49
CA VAL A 176 2.39 -1.97 47.64
C VAL A 176 1.27 -0.94 47.72
N SER A 177 1.57 0.37 47.64
CA SER A 177 0.52 1.39 47.54
C SER A 177 0.01 1.56 46.10
N GLN A 178 -1.21 2.07 45.90
CA GLN A 178 -1.78 2.30 44.57
C GLN A 178 -0.84 3.08 43.65
N ALA A 179 -0.29 4.21 44.13
CA ALA A 179 0.63 5.04 43.36
C ALA A 179 1.91 4.28 42.93
N ASN A 180 2.47 3.46 43.82
CA ASN A 180 3.65 2.65 43.49
C ASN A 180 3.31 1.47 42.58
N CYS A 181 2.09 0.96 42.65
CA CYS A 181 1.62 -0.11 41.78
C CYS A 181 1.43 0.40 40.34
N THR A 182 0.71 1.52 40.18
CA THR A 182 0.52 2.17 38.88
C THR A 182 1.84 2.60 38.26
N ALA A 183 2.79 3.11 39.07
CA ALA A 183 4.13 3.48 38.58
C ALA A 183 4.92 2.29 38.00
N GLN A 184 4.58 1.06 38.38
CA GLN A 184 5.16 -0.18 37.84
C GLN A 184 4.30 -0.80 36.73
N GLY A 185 3.26 -0.10 36.26
CA GLY A 185 2.32 -0.60 35.26
C GLY A 185 1.43 -1.73 35.77
N GLY A 186 1.30 -1.87 37.10
CA GLY A 186 0.50 -2.90 37.74
C GLY A 186 -0.94 -2.47 38.03
N SER A 187 -1.80 -3.48 38.18
CA SER A 187 -3.15 -3.39 38.70
C SER A 187 -3.13 -3.42 40.23
N PHE A 188 -3.70 -2.40 40.86
CA PHE A 188 -3.76 -2.33 42.32
C PHE A 188 -5.03 -3.02 42.82
N ASN A 189 -4.89 -3.87 43.84
CA ASN A 189 -6.00 -4.54 44.52
C ASN A 189 -5.96 -4.16 46.01
N GLY A 190 -6.63 -3.05 46.36
CA GLY A 190 -6.54 -2.43 47.68
C GLY A 190 -6.99 -3.33 48.83
N GLY A 191 -6.18 -3.45 49.89
CA GLY A 191 -6.51 -4.24 51.08
C GLY A 191 -6.47 -5.76 50.89
N VAL A 192 -6.14 -6.26 49.69
CA VAL A 192 -5.99 -7.67 49.37
C VAL A 192 -4.51 -8.05 49.39
N SER A 193 -4.15 -9.24 49.88
CA SER A 193 -2.77 -9.75 49.82
C SER A 193 -2.58 -10.68 48.61
N CYS A 194 -1.35 -10.84 48.14
CA CYS A 194 -1.04 -11.75 47.03
C CYS A 194 -1.39 -13.22 47.28
N GLY A 195 -1.63 -13.63 48.53
CA GLY A 195 -2.13 -14.99 48.85
C GLY A 195 -3.65 -15.16 48.69
N ALA A 196 -4.38 -14.06 48.51
CA ALA A 196 -5.85 -14.02 48.45
C ALA A 196 -6.39 -13.65 47.06
N ILE A 197 -5.52 -13.36 46.09
CA ILE A 197 -5.90 -13.01 44.72
C ILE A 197 -4.94 -13.66 43.72
N SER A 198 -5.45 -14.02 42.55
CA SER A 198 -4.65 -14.43 41.39
C SER A 198 -4.40 -13.22 40.51
N CYS A 199 -3.16 -13.03 40.03
CA CYS A 199 -2.85 -11.99 39.03
C CYS A 199 -3.03 -12.47 37.58
N GLU A 200 -3.75 -13.58 37.43
CA GLU A 200 -4.32 -14.04 36.17
C GLU A 200 -5.84 -13.91 36.28
N GLY A 201 -6.49 -13.73 35.14
CA GLY A 201 -7.90 -13.42 35.01
C GLY A 201 -8.48 -14.00 33.74
N ALA A 202 -9.81 -14.05 33.65
CA ALA A 202 -10.52 -14.47 32.46
C ALA A 202 -10.14 -13.57 31.27
N CYS A 203 -9.85 -14.21 30.15
CA CYS A 203 -9.51 -13.59 28.88
C CYS A 203 -10.52 -14.06 27.84
N CYS A 204 -11.43 -13.17 27.46
CA CYS A 204 -12.47 -13.45 26.47
C CYS A 204 -11.94 -13.20 25.05
N MET A 205 -11.99 -14.22 24.22
CA MET A 205 -11.58 -14.17 22.82
C MET A 205 -12.75 -13.72 21.93
N GLY A 206 -12.45 -13.32 20.69
CA GLY A 206 -13.45 -12.85 19.73
C GLY A 206 -14.54 -13.89 19.41
N ASP A 207 -14.16 -15.17 19.42
CA ASP A 207 -15.02 -16.33 19.17
C ASP A 207 -15.83 -16.80 20.40
N GLY A 208 -15.78 -16.04 21.51
CA GLY A 208 -16.45 -16.37 22.76
C GLY A 208 -15.73 -17.40 23.63
N THR A 209 -14.57 -17.90 23.21
CA THR A 209 -13.75 -18.75 24.09
C THR A 209 -13.15 -17.95 25.24
N CYS A 210 -12.89 -18.62 26.37
CA CYS A 210 -12.33 -18.01 27.56
C CYS A 210 -11.15 -18.82 28.10
N GLU A 211 -10.04 -18.15 28.37
CA GLU A 211 -8.89 -18.72 29.08
C GLU A 211 -8.48 -17.86 30.27
N VAL A 212 -7.96 -18.47 31.33
CA VAL A 212 -7.39 -17.71 32.47
C VAL A 212 -5.93 -17.40 32.14
N LEU A 213 -5.64 -16.13 31.85
CA LEU A 213 -4.33 -15.65 31.41
C LEU A 213 -3.88 -14.45 32.25
N SER A 214 -2.59 -14.11 32.22
CA SER A 214 -2.15 -12.80 32.69
C SER A 214 -2.61 -11.70 31.73
N ARG A 215 -2.72 -10.45 32.20
CA ARG A 215 -3.13 -9.31 31.37
C ARG A 215 -2.32 -9.18 30.08
N SER A 216 -0.99 -9.32 30.17
CA SER A 216 -0.13 -9.22 28.98
C SER A 216 -0.33 -10.41 28.04
N ALA A 217 -0.48 -11.62 28.58
CA ALA A 217 -0.76 -12.79 27.75
C ALA A 217 -2.13 -12.71 27.07
N CYS A 218 -3.14 -12.18 27.76
CA CYS A 218 -4.46 -11.94 27.21
C CYS A 218 -4.43 -10.92 26.06
N ALA A 219 -3.71 -9.81 26.26
CA ALA A 219 -3.51 -8.81 25.21
C ALA A 219 -2.73 -9.39 24.01
N THR A 220 -1.70 -10.23 24.24
CA THR A 220 -0.97 -10.93 23.17
C THR A 220 -1.85 -11.93 22.41
N ALA A 221 -2.81 -12.55 23.10
CA ALA A 221 -3.80 -13.42 22.48
C ALA A 221 -4.91 -12.64 21.74
N GLY A 222 -4.93 -11.30 21.82
CA GLY A 222 -6.00 -10.48 21.24
C GLY A 222 -7.32 -10.55 21.99
N GLY A 223 -7.33 -11.10 23.21
CA GLY A 223 -8.51 -11.23 24.05
C GLY A 223 -8.75 -10.03 24.97
N HIS A 224 -9.98 -9.94 25.49
CA HIS A 224 -10.39 -8.95 26.47
C HIS A 224 -10.22 -9.48 27.89
N TYR A 225 -9.40 -8.78 28.68
CA TYR A 225 -9.05 -9.18 30.04
C TYR A 225 -10.09 -8.67 31.06
N SER A 226 -10.79 -9.58 31.74
CA SER A 226 -11.86 -9.25 32.68
C SER A 226 -11.39 -8.84 34.09
N GLY A 227 -10.08 -8.70 34.31
CA GLY A 227 -9.50 -8.26 35.58
C GLY A 227 -8.88 -9.39 36.41
N ASP A 228 -8.06 -9.03 37.40
CA ASP A 228 -7.30 -9.99 38.20
C ASP A 228 -8.22 -10.87 39.06
N GLY A 229 -7.96 -12.17 39.13
CA GLY A 229 -8.69 -13.10 39.98
C GLY A 229 -10.04 -13.54 39.43
N THR A 230 -10.43 -13.07 38.25
CA THR A 230 -11.62 -13.55 37.54
C THR A 230 -11.38 -14.92 36.90
N ASP A 231 -12.38 -15.80 36.92
CA ASP A 231 -12.32 -17.08 36.23
C ASP A 231 -13.33 -17.14 35.07
N CYS A 232 -13.09 -18.05 34.13
CA CYS A 232 -13.94 -18.25 32.97
C CYS A 232 -15.32 -18.87 33.27
N GLY A 233 -15.58 -19.28 34.52
CA GLY A 233 -16.91 -19.70 34.95
C GLY A 233 -17.79 -18.51 35.34
N ALA A 234 -17.18 -17.40 35.75
CA ALA A 234 -17.85 -16.16 36.13
C ALA A 234 -17.88 -15.09 35.03
N ALA A 235 -16.92 -15.11 34.10
CA ALA A 235 -16.87 -14.16 32.99
C ALA A 235 -17.82 -14.55 31.85
N THR A 236 -18.60 -13.59 31.35
CA THR A 236 -19.44 -13.76 30.16
C THR A 236 -18.69 -13.23 28.94
N CYS A 237 -18.29 -14.13 28.04
CA CYS A 237 -17.54 -13.79 26.81
C CYS A 237 -18.44 -13.57 25.58
N GLU A 238 -19.72 -13.27 25.82
CA GLU A 238 -20.70 -12.81 24.84
C GLU A 238 -21.13 -11.38 25.19
N GLY A 239 -21.67 -10.65 24.22
CA GLY A 239 -22.11 -9.27 24.38
C GLY A 239 -23.26 -8.93 23.44
N ALA A 240 -23.89 -7.78 23.68
CA ALA A 240 -24.93 -7.24 22.82
C ALA A 240 -24.32 -6.75 21.49
N CYS A 241 -24.96 -7.08 20.38
CA CYS A 241 -24.63 -6.60 19.05
C CYS A 241 -25.75 -5.70 18.53
N CYS A 242 -25.47 -4.41 18.37
CA CYS A 242 -26.46 -3.45 17.86
C CYS A 242 -26.37 -3.32 16.34
N PHE A 243 -27.50 -3.37 15.66
CA PHE A 243 -27.60 -3.13 14.21
C PHE A 243 -28.18 -1.76 13.90
N ASN A 244 -27.92 -1.28 12.69
CA ASN A 244 -28.32 0.06 12.23
C ASN A 244 -29.86 0.26 12.23
N ASP A 245 -30.64 -0.82 12.11
CA ASP A 245 -32.10 -0.80 12.16
C ASP A 245 -32.67 -0.76 13.60
N GLY A 246 -31.79 -0.65 14.61
CA GLY A 246 -32.13 -0.68 16.02
C GLY A 246 -32.43 -2.08 16.57
N SER A 247 -32.27 -3.13 15.75
CA SER A 247 -32.32 -4.50 16.25
C SER A 247 -31.05 -4.84 17.03
N CYS A 248 -31.16 -5.82 17.92
CA CYS A 248 -30.06 -6.24 18.77
C CYS A 248 -30.06 -7.77 18.91
N THR A 249 -28.87 -8.37 18.84
CA THR A 249 -28.69 -9.79 19.17
C THR A 249 -27.52 -9.99 20.13
N ASP A 250 -27.70 -10.86 21.13
CA ASP A 250 -26.59 -11.30 21.97
C ASP A 250 -25.75 -12.34 21.21
N GLY A 251 -24.43 -12.22 21.28
CA GLY A 251 -23.52 -13.14 20.60
C GLY A 251 -22.06 -12.85 20.89
N THR A 252 -21.17 -13.55 20.19
CA THR A 252 -19.73 -13.31 20.26
C THR A 252 -19.35 -12.05 19.47
N ARG A 253 -18.15 -11.51 19.73
CA ARG A 253 -17.65 -10.34 18.99
C ARG A 253 -17.51 -10.66 17.51
N ASP A 254 -16.93 -11.81 17.18
CA ASP A 254 -16.70 -12.22 15.79
C ASP A 254 -18.03 -12.40 15.02
N GLU A 255 -19.06 -12.95 15.68
CA GLU A 255 -20.40 -13.04 15.11
C GLU A 255 -21.02 -11.66 14.87
N CYS A 256 -20.80 -10.72 15.79
CA CYS A 256 -21.31 -9.35 15.66
C CYS A 256 -20.64 -8.60 14.49
N ASP A 257 -19.33 -8.68 14.41
CA ASP A 257 -18.53 -8.05 13.35
C ASP A 257 -18.89 -8.67 11.98
N THR A 258 -19.06 -9.99 11.91
CA THR A 258 -19.49 -10.71 10.69
C THR A 258 -20.91 -10.31 10.26
N ALA A 259 -21.79 -10.02 11.21
CA ALA A 259 -23.16 -9.59 10.95
C ALA A 259 -23.26 -8.09 10.59
N GLY A 260 -22.16 -7.35 10.60
CA GLY A 260 -22.14 -5.91 10.33
C GLY A 260 -22.78 -5.09 11.46
N GLY A 261 -22.87 -5.64 12.66
CA GLY A 261 -23.36 -4.94 13.85
C GLY A 261 -22.21 -4.35 14.67
N THR A 262 -22.55 -3.46 15.59
CA THR A 262 -21.60 -2.84 16.52
C THR A 262 -21.64 -3.58 17.86
N PHE A 263 -20.53 -4.25 18.21
CA PHE A 263 -20.39 -4.99 19.46
C PHE A 263 -20.28 -4.04 20.66
N GLN A 264 -21.15 -4.20 21.65
CA GLN A 264 -21.29 -3.28 22.78
C GLN A 264 -20.40 -3.66 23.97
N GLY A 265 -19.57 -4.70 23.82
CA GLY A 265 -18.61 -5.16 24.81
C GLY A 265 -19.04 -6.46 25.51
N PHE A 266 -18.05 -7.19 26.03
CA PHE A 266 -18.26 -8.46 26.73
C PHE A 266 -19.07 -8.27 28.02
N GLY A 267 -20.02 -9.18 28.28
CA GLY A 267 -20.91 -9.14 29.44
C GLY A 267 -22.13 -8.23 29.29
N THR A 268 -22.28 -7.54 28.17
CA THR A 268 -23.50 -6.76 27.85
C THR A 268 -24.61 -7.66 27.31
N SER A 269 -25.87 -7.24 27.44
CA SER A 269 -27.00 -7.93 26.80
C SER A 269 -27.95 -6.96 26.12
N CYS A 270 -28.65 -7.42 25.09
CA CYS A 270 -29.69 -6.67 24.39
C CYS A 270 -30.90 -6.31 25.28
N GLY A 271 -31.02 -6.93 26.46
CA GLY A 271 -31.99 -6.54 27.48
C GLY A 271 -31.58 -5.30 28.28
N SER A 272 -30.27 -5.01 28.33
CA SER A 272 -29.66 -3.89 29.08
C SER A 272 -29.14 -2.77 28.17
N VAL A 273 -28.94 -3.02 26.88
CA VAL A 273 -28.44 -2.04 25.92
C VAL A 273 -29.59 -1.48 25.08
N SER A 274 -29.65 -0.15 24.95
CA SER A 274 -30.54 0.52 24.00
C SER A 274 -29.78 0.80 22.71
N CYS A 275 -30.18 0.14 21.62
CA CYS A 275 -29.63 0.42 20.29
C CYS A 275 -30.46 1.55 19.63
N PRO A 276 -29.92 2.77 19.47
CA PRO A 276 -30.63 3.85 18.78
C PRO A 276 -30.73 3.55 17.29
N VAL A 277 -31.89 3.83 16.68
CA VAL A 277 -32.06 3.77 15.22
C VAL A 277 -31.31 4.96 14.64
N ARG A 278 -30.22 4.69 13.93
CA ARG A 278 -29.45 5.70 13.20
C ARG A 278 -30.24 6.14 11.97
N PRO A 279 -30.16 7.40 11.52
CA PRO A 279 -30.67 7.76 10.20
C PRO A 279 -30.00 6.92 9.11
N ASP A 280 -30.77 6.42 8.14
CA ASP A 280 -30.26 5.58 7.04
C ASP A 280 -29.10 6.25 6.27
N ASN A 281 -29.02 7.58 6.29
CA ASN A 281 -28.08 8.39 5.54
C ASN A 281 -27.02 9.06 6.42
N ASP A 282 -26.70 8.46 7.56
CA ASP A 282 -25.72 9.00 8.49
C ASP A 282 -24.27 8.68 8.03
N ASP A 283 -24.06 7.69 7.15
CA ASP A 283 -22.78 7.50 6.43
C ASP A 283 -22.83 8.11 5.02
N CYS A 284 -21.67 8.59 4.56
CA CYS A 284 -21.54 9.14 3.22
C CYS A 284 -21.94 8.14 2.11
N ASP A 285 -21.58 6.85 2.25
CA ASP A 285 -21.89 5.83 1.24
C ASP A 285 -23.41 5.60 1.08
N ASP A 286 -24.18 5.87 2.13
CA ASP A 286 -25.63 5.75 2.18
C ASP A 286 -26.37 7.09 1.96
N ALA A 287 -25.66 8.09 1.41
CA ALA A 287 -26.23 9.41 1.14
C ALA A 287 -27.52 9.32 0.31
N ILE A 288 -28.61 9.92 0.80
CA ILE A 288 -29.90 9.93 0.09
C ILE A 288 -29.76 10.73 -1.20
N ALA A 289 -29.91 10.03 -2.33
CA ALA A 289 -29.88 10.64 -3.66
C ALA A 289 -31.16 11.46 -3.94
N LEU A 290 -30.99 12.75 -4.17
CA LEU A 290 -32.09 13.64 -4.55
C LEU A 290 -32.33 13.52 -6.06
N SER A 291 -33.35 12.74 -6.40
CA SER A 291 -33.70 12.33 -7.79
C SER A 291 -34.02 13.47 -8.79
N SER A 292 -34.09 14.72 -8.36
CA SER A 292 -34.19 15.88 -9.25
C SER A 292 -33.61 17.14 -8.62
N LEU A 293 -32.77 17.86 -9.37
CA LEU A 293 -32.50 19.27 -9.11
C LEU A 293 -33.84 20.03 -9.15
N ASN A 294 -34.09 20.92 -8.17
CA ASN A 294 -35.37 21.56 -7.83
C ASN A 294 -36.30 20.78 -6.87
N GLY A 295 -35.71 20.02 -5.95
CA GLY A 295 -36.42 19.24 -4.92
C GLY A 295 -36.31 19.84 -3.50
N GLN A 296 -37.20 19.38 -2.62
CA GLN A 296 -37.12 19.60 -1.17
C GLN A 296 -37.23 18.26 -0.44
N VAL A 297 -36.48 18.10 0.66
CA VAL A 297 -36.49 16.88 1.50
C VAL A 297 -36.45 17.26 2.97
N TYR A 298 -37.29 16.60 3.78
CA TYR A 298 -37.20 16.69 5.24
C TYR A 298 -36.12 15.74 5.74
N GLY A 299 -35.30 16.21 6.68
CA GLY A 299 -34.27 15.43 7.34
C GLY A 299 -34.24 15.67 8.84
N ASP A 300 -33.51 14.83 9.57
CA ASP A 300 -33.36 14.90 11.01
C ASP A 300 -31.95 14.43 11.41
N THR A 301 -31.23 15.25 12.19
CA THR A 301 -29.89 14.94 12.71
C THR A 301 -29.88 14.47 14.17
N THR A 302 -31.05 14.36 14.82
CA THR A 302 -31.15 14.08 16.27
C THR A 302 -30.45 12.80 16.73
N LEU A 303 -30.46 11.76 15.89
CA LEU A 303 -29.84 10.46 16.16
C LEU A 303 -28.58 10.21 15.31
N ALA A 304 -28.09 11.25 14.62
CA ALA A 304 -26.89 11.13 13.81
C ALA A 304 -25.64 10.96 14.69
N GLN A 305 -24.61 10.28 14.17
CA GLN A 305 -23.31 10.12 14.83
C GLN A 305 -22.21 10.91 14.10
N ALA A 306 -21.03 10.96 14.73
CA ALA A 306 -19.88 11.61 14.11
C ALA A 306 -19.32 10.70 13.00
N ASP A 307 -19.41 11.16 11.76
CA ASP A 307 -18.85 10.46 10.60
C ASP A 307 -17.38 10.87 10.39
N PRO A 308 -16.41 9.94 10.43
CA PRO A 308 -14.99 10.24 10.23
C PRO A 308 -14.64 10.65 8.78
N THR A 309 -15.53 10.41 7.82
CA THR A 309 -15.34 10.82 6.41
C THR A 309 -15.63 12.31 6.19
N ALA A 310 -16.47 12.92 7.04
CA ALA A 310 -16.76 14.35 6.98
C ALA A 310 -15.57 15.18 7.49
N PHE A 311 -15.07 16.11 6.68
CA PHE A 311 -14.00 17.03 7.07
C PHE A 311 -14.35 18.50 6.82
N THR A 312 -13.63 19.41 7.46
CA THR A 312 -13.93 20.84 7.36
C THR A 312 -13.78 21.34 5.92
N CYS A 313 -14.91 21.74 5.32
CA CYS A 313 -14.97 22.32 3.99
C CYS A 313 -15.87 23.56 3.99
N GLY A 314 -15.29 24.76 3.86
CA GLY A 314 -16.00 26.04 4.00
C GLY A 314 -16.42 26.39 5.44
N THR A 315 -17.07 25.46 6.14
CA THR A 315 -17.40 25.55 7.57
C THR A 315 -16.88 24.33 8.34
N THR A 316 -16.63 24.49 9.64
CA THR A 316 -16.09 23.44 10.51
C THR A 316 -17.12 22.35 10.80
N ILE A 317 -16.67 21.10 10.87
CA ILE A 317 -17.49 20.02 11.45
C ILE A 317 -17.55 20.18 12.97
N SER A 318 -18.75 20.41 13.50
CA SER A 318 -18.97 20.69 14.93
C SER A 318 -20.13 19.92 15.56
N ALA A 319 -20.85 19.11 14.78
CA ALA A 319 -21.93 18.26 15.24
C ALA A 319 -22.02 17.01 14.34
N PRO A 320 -22.64 15.93 14.85
CA PRO A 320 -23.17 14.87 13.99
C PRO A 320 -24.10 15.42 12.90
N GLY A 321 -24.20 14.72 11.77
CA GLY A 321 -24.95 15.18 10.61
C GLY A 321 -25.36 14.04 9.69
N VAL A 322 -26.12 14.36 8.64
CA VAL A 322 -26.62 13.37 7.68
C VAL A 322 -26.34 13.79 6.23
N TRP A 323 -26.26 12.81 5.35
CA TRP A 323 -25.76 12.94 3.98
C TRP A 323 -26.86 12.87 2.92
N TYR A 324 -26.71 13.71 1.89
CA TYR A 324 -27.50 13.68 0.66
C TYR A 324 -26.58 13.76 -0.54
N SER A 325 -27.05 13.31 -1.71
CA SER A 325 -26.30 13.43 -2.95
C SER A 325 -27.13 14.01 -4.09
N ILE A 326 -26.47 14.74 -4.99
CA ILE A 326 -27.04 15.27 -6.23
C ILE A 326 -26.12 14.96 -7.40
N VAL A 327 -26.69 14.81 -8.60
CA VAL A 327 -25.92 14.73 -9.85
C VAL A 327 -25.96 16.10 -10.52
N GLY A 328 -24.78 16.68 -10.77
CA GLY A 328 -24.60 17.97 -11.41
C GLY A 328 -25.06 17.98 -12.86
N ASN A 329 -25.35 19.18 -13.38
CA ASN A 329 -25.87 19.37 -14.73
C ASN A 329 -25.15 20.49 -15.52
N GLY A 330 -23.97 20.93 -15.07
CA GLY A 330 -23.22 22.01 -15.70
C GLY A 330 -23.67 23.43 -15.29
N HIS A 331 -24.72 23.54 -14.47
CA HIS A 331 -25.24 24.81 -14.00
C HIS A 331 -24.86 25.09 -12.54
N ARG A 332 -25.03 26.36 -12.15
CA ARG A 332 -24.98 26.78 -10.76
C ARG A 332 -26.23 26.31 -10.01
N VAL A 333 -26.01 25.66 -8.88
CA VAL A 333 -27.03 25.09 -7.99
C VAL A 333 -26.96 25.77 -6.62
N ASN A 334 -28.13 26.15 -6.10
CA ASN A 334 -28.31 26.68 -4.75
C ASN A 334 -28.82 25.56 -3.82
N ILE A 335 -28.16 25.39 -2.67
CA ILE A 335 -28.48 24.41 -1.64
C ILE A 335 -28.79 25.18 -0.36
N THR A 336 -29.98 25.02 0.21
CA THR A 336 -30.41 25.84 1.35
C THR A 336 -31.25 25.07 2.35
N THR A 337 -31.08 25.42 3.64
CA THR A 337 -31.94 24.99 4.76
C THR A 337 -32.80 26.11 5.32
N CYS A 338 -32.86 27.26 4.63
CA CYS A 338 -33.55 28.47 5.07
C CYS A 338 -35.08 28.37 4.93
N PHE A 339 -35.69 27.57 5.80
CA PHE A 339 -37.13 27.37 5.86
C PHE A 339 -37.65 27.50 7.29
N GLU A 340 -38.93 27.87 7.45
CA GLU A 340 -39.59 27.99 8.76
C GLU A 340 -39.64 26.65 9.52
N ASP A 341 -39.57 25.54 8.80
CA ASP A 341 -39.62 24.18 9.34
C ASP A 341 -38.26 23.71 9.89
N THR A 342 -37.17 24.45 9.67
CA THR A 342 -35.84 24.11 10.19
C THR A 342 -35.72 24.48 11.67
N ALA A 343 -35.48 23.48 12.53
CA ALA A 343 -35.63 23.61 13.97
C ALA A 343 -34.39 24.13 14.72
N TYR A 344 -33.23 24.22 14.06
CA TYR A 344 -31.94 24.52 14.68
C TYR A 344 -30.96 25.24 13.73
N ASP A 345 -29.83 25.65 14.29
CA ASP A 345 -28.74 26.35 13.61
C ASP A 345 -27.94 25.38 12.72
N THR A 346 -28.27 25.32 11.42
CA THR A 346 -27.68 24.35 10.49
C THR A 346 -26.39 24.86 9.86
N LYS A 347 -25.43 23.97 9.67
CA LYS A 347 -24.25 24.11 8.80
C LYS A 347 -24.37 23.20 7.58
N LEU A 348 -23.92 23.70 6.43
CA LEU A 348 -23.81 22.92 5.20
C LEU A 348 -22.36 22.77 4.79
N ASN A 349 -21.97 21.54 4.46
CA ASN A 349 -20.72 21.22 3.78
C ASN A 349 -21.05 20.47 2.48
N VAL A 350 -20.34 20.79 1.41
CA VAL A 350 -20.54 20.17 0.10
C VAL A 350 -19.21 19.68 -0.45
N TYR A 351 -19.22 18.46 -0.96
CA TYR A 351 -18.06 17.75 -1.47
C TYR A 351 -18.34 17.17 -2.87
N SER A 352 -17.27 16.85 -3.58
CA SER A 352 -17.30 16.01 -4.80
C SER A 352 -16.34 14.81 -4.63
N GLY A 353 -16.20 13.96 -5.65
CA GLY A 353 -15.42 12.73 -5.58
C GLY A 353 -16.24 11.54 -5.09
N SER A 354 -15.64 10.67 -4.26
CA SER A 354 -16.31 9.53 -3.63
C SER A 354 -16.10 9.56 -2.11
N CYS A 355 -16.89 8.82 -1.34
CA CYS A 355 -16.83 8.84 0.13
C CYS A 355 -15.47 8.42 0.73
N GLY A 356 -14.64 7.70 -0.03
CA GLY A 356 -13.25 7.39 0.33
C GLY A 356 -12.20 8.43 -0.11
N SER A 357 -12.57 9.40 -0.94
CA SER A 357 -11.68 10.45 -1.46
C SER A 357 -12.40 11.79 -1.69
N LEU A 358 -13.22 12.21 -0.72
CA LEU A 358 -14.02 13.43 -0.82
C LEU A 358 -13.12 14.67 -1.04
N LEU A 359 -13.53 15.51 -1.98
CA LEU A 359 -12.90 16.79 -2.30
C LEU A 359 -13.79 17.94 -1.82
N CYS A 360 -13.20 18.95 -1.18
CA CYS A 360 -13.94 20.09 -0.69
C CYS A 360 -14.44 20.98 -1.83
N VAL A 361 -15.75 21.22 -1.89
CA VAL A 361 -16.38 22.14 -2.86
C VAL A 361 -16.75 23.46 -2.20
N ALA A 362 -17.57 23.43 -1.15
CA ALA A 362 -18.03 24.63 -0.45
C ALA A 362 -18.61 24.30 0.93
N GLY A 363 -18.86 25.35 1.72
CA GLY A 363 -19.64 25.23 2.94
C GLY A 363 -20.05 26.58 3.49
N ASN A 364 -21.10 26.59 4.30
CA ASN A 364 -21.59 27.78 4.98
C ASN A 364 -22.18 27.42 6.35
N ASP A 365 -22.14 28.38 7.26
CA ASP A 365 -22.70 28.30 8.62
C ASP A 365 -23.91 29.24 8.75
N ASP A 366 -23.73 30.50 8.38
CA ASP A 366 -24.75 31.53 8.48
C ASP A 366 -24.92 32.27 7.15
N ASP A 367 -26.13 32.36 6.61
CA ASP A 367 -26.41 33.29 5.51
C ASP A 367 -27.01 34.62 6.01
N PHE A 368 -26.16 35.44 6.63
CA PHE A 368 -26.50 36.73 7.27
C PHE A 368 -27.07 37.81 6.32
N GLY A 369 -27.19 37.55 5.02
CA GLY A 369 -27.67 38.48 3.99
C GLY A 369 -28.98 38.07 3.32
N ASN A 370 -29.42 36.83 3.49
CA ASN A 370 -30.62 36.32 2.84
C ASN A 370 -31.87 36.59 3.69
N PRO A 371 -32.86 37.36 3.19
CA PRO A 371 -34.07 37.66 3.94
C PRO A 371 -34.89 36.40 4.28
N ASP A 372 -34.75 35.34 3.49
CA ASP A 372 -35.41 34.05 3.71
C ASP A 372 -34.71 33.22 4.80
N CYS A 373 -33.49 33.58 5.23
CA CYS A 373 -32.78 32.95 6.35
C CYS A 373 -32.93 33.74 7.66
N ASN A 374 -33.69 34.85 7.67
CA ASN A 374 -33.73 35.80 8.78
C ASN A 374 -35.04 35.69 9.58
N PHE A 375 -35.25 34.56 10.26
CA PHE A 375 -36.44 34.32 11.08
C PHE A 375 -36.23 34.72 12.55
N PRO A 376 -37.14 35.50 13.18
CA PRO A 376 -36.96 35.97 14.55
C PRO A 376 -37.42 34.91 15.56
N ARG A 377 -36.60 33.89 15.88
CA ARG A 377 -36.93 32.90 16.93
C ARG A 377 -35.81 32.48 17.91
N GLY A 378 -34.58 32.95 17.76
CA GLY A 378 -33.51 32.65 18.73
C GLY A 378 -32.98 31.20 18.67
N ILE A 379 -33.06 30.58 17.48
CA ILE A 379 -32.63 29.20 17.19
C ILE A 379 -31.34 29.11 16.34
N GLY A 380 -30.72 30.24 15.96
CA GLY A 380 -29.59 30.28 15.01
C GLY A 380 -29.98 30.83 13.63
N LEU A 381 -29.06 30.81 12.66
CA LEU A 381 -29.31 31.20 11.26
C LEU A 381 -29.09 30.01 10.33
N PRO A 382 -30.11 29.57 9.58
CA PRO A 382 -29.93 28.48 8.62
C PRO A 382 -28.95 28.83 7.50
N SER A 383 -28.46 27.79 6.82
CA SER A 383 -27.36 27.86 5.87
C SER A 383 -27.83 27.86 4.41
N THR A 384 -27.13 28.60 3.57
CA THR A 384 -27.23 28.50 2.10
C THR A 384 -25.85 28.43 1.47
N VAL A 385 -25.68 27.54 0.50
CA VAL A 385 -24.47 27.37 -0.31
C VAL A 385 -24.85 27.42 -1.79
N SER A 386 -24.10 28.16 -2.59
CA SER A 386 -24.23 28.18 -4.05
C SER A 386 -22.99 27.59 -4.69
N ILE A 387 -23.12 26.46 -5.38
CA ILE A 387 -22.02 25.77 -6.07
C ILE A 387 -22.22 25.79 -7.58
N CYS A 388 -21.10 25.70 -8.30
CA CYS A 388 -21.12 25.31 -9.70
C CYS A 388 -20.99 23.81 -9.79
N THR A 389 -21.84 23.17 -10.58
CA THR A 389 -21.83 21.71 -10.76
C THR A 389 -21.34 21.34 -12.15
N SER A 390 -20.56 20.27 -12.26
CA SER A 390 -20.19 19.66 -13.53
C SER A 390 -21.24 18.63 -13.96
N ASP A 391 -21.52 18.55 -15.25
CA ASP A 391 -22.55 17.66 -15.79
C ASP A 391 -22.20 16.18 -15.54
N GLY A 392 -23.09 15.45 -14.87
CA GLY A 392 -22.90 14.04 -14.55
C GLY A 392 -22.03 13.73 -13.32
N GLU A 393 -21.40 14.73 -12.70
CA GLU A 393 -20.62 14.53 -11.47
C GLU A 393 -21.53 14.46 -10.24
N THR A 394 -21.21 13.58 -9.29
CA THR A 394 -21.96 13.47 -8.02
C THR A 394 -21.37 14.42 -6.97
N TYR A 395 -22.24 15.17 -6.31
CA TYR A 395 -21.91 16.03 -5.18
C TYR A 395 -22.60 15.53 -3.92
N TYR A 396 -21.87 15.51 -2.81
CA TYR A 396 -22.34 15.08 -1.50
C TYR A 396 -22.58 16.30 -0.61
N ILE A 397 -23.73 16.34 0.05
CA ILE A 397 -24.19 17.43 0.90
C ILE A 397 -24.31 16.87 2.32
N PHE A 398 -23.49 17.39 3.23
CA PHE A 398 -23.53 17.05 4.65
C PHE A 398 -24.23 18.18 5.42
N VAL A 399 -25.32 17.83 6.10
CA VAL A 399 -26.11 18.75 6.92
C VAL A 399 -25.86 18.45 8.39
N GLN A 400 -25.36 19.43 9.14
CA GLN A 400 -25.07 19.31 10.57
C GLN A 400 -25.50 20.59 11.30
N GLY A 401 -25.22 20.70 12.61
CA GLY A 401 -25.49 21.93 13.37
C GLY A 401 -24.28 22.68 13.92
N PHE A 402 -24.50 23.96 14.24
CA PHE A 402 -23.53 24.79 14.96
C PHE A 402 -23.44 24.37 16.43
N GLY A 403 -22.21 24.19 16.93
CA GLY A 403 -21.96 23.98 18.36
C GLY A 403 -22.60 22.73 18.97
N GLY A 404 -22.78 21.67 18.16
CA GLY A 404 -23.41 20.41 18.60
C GLY A 404 -24.94 20.40 18.52
N ALA A 405 -25.57 21.43 17.94
CA ALA A 405 -27.01 21.42 17.72
C ALA A 405 -27.43 20.31 16.75
N VAL A 406 -28.55 19.65 17.05
CA VAL A 406 -29.17 18.63 16.21
C VAL A 406 -30.69 18.85 16.17
N GLY A 407 -31.37 18.38 15.13
CA GLY A 407 -32.81 18.59 14.97
C GLY A 407 -33.34 18.26 13.58
N GLU A 408 -34.64 18.47 13.41
CA GLU A 408 -35.32 18.40 12.10
C GLU A 408 -34.97 19.63 11.24
N PHE A 409 -34.83 19.41 9.93
CA PHE A 409 -34.59 20.45 8.93
C PHE A 409 -35.29 20.16 7.61
N LEU A 410 -35.47 21.20 6.80
CA LEU A 410 -35.90 21.09 5.40
C LEU A 410 -34.72 21.49 4.51
N LEU A 411 -34.26 20.60 3.64
CA LEU A 411 -33.20 20.86 2.66
C LEU A 411 -33.82 21.08 1.28
N SER A 412 -33.37 22.11 0.57
CA SER A 412 -33.75 22.36 -0.82
C SER A 412 -32.54 22.52 -1.71
N VAL A 413 -32.65 22.00 -2.93
CA VAL A 413 -31.65 22.13 -3.99
C VAL A 413 -32.33 22.71 -5.23
N GLU A 414 -31.88 23.86 -5.71
CA GLU A 414 -32.46 24.60 -6.85
C GLU A 414 -31.41 24.87 -7.94
N ASP A 415 -31.71 24.52 -9.19
CA ASP A 415 -30.88 24.88 -10.34
C ASP A 415 -31.21 26.30 -10.80
N THR A 416 -30.20 27.17 -10.85
CA THR A 416 -30.35 28.57 -11.26
C THR A 416 -30.45 28.76 -12.78
N GLY A 417 -30.12 27.74 -13.58
CA GLY A 417 -30.06 27.79 -15.04
C GLY A 417 -28.89 28.60 -15.59
N VAL A 418 -27.92 28.96 -14.74
CA VAL A 418 -26.73 29.73 -15.12
C VAL A 418 -25.58 28.76 -15.36
N ASN A 419 -25.07 28.72 -16.61
CA ASN A 419 -23.87 27.96 -16.95
C ASN A 419 -22.65 28.47 -16.19
N CYS A 420 -21.90 27.56 -15.58
CA CYS A 420 -20.63 27.86 -14.96
C CYS A 420 -19.57 28.03 -16.05
N THR A 421 -19.13 29.28 -16.28
CA THR A 421 -18.18 29.60 -17.36
C THR A 421 -16.87 30.18 -16.83
N GLY A 422 -15.78 29.89 -17.52
CA GLY A 422 -14.42 30.26 -17.13
C GLY A 422 -13.46 30.25 -18.30
N ALA A 423 -12.19 30.48 -18.03
CA ALA A 423 -11.10 30.28 -18.98
C ALA A 423 -10.83 28.79 -19.18
N CYS A 424 -10.39 28.42 -20.38
CA CYS A 424 -10.02 27.07 -20.75
C CYS A 424 -8.61 27.09 -21.33
N CYS A 425 -7.68 26.41 -20.68
CA CYS A 425 -6.27 26.38 -21.03
C CYS A 425 -5.95 25.13 -21.86
N MET A 426 -5.58 25.33 -23.11
CA MET A 426 -5.16 24.26 -24.00
C MET A 426 -3.74 23.79 -23.65
N GLY A 427 -3.38 22.57 -24.06
CA GLY A 427 -2.11 21.95 -23.73
C GLY A 427 -0.86 22.72 -24.18
N ASP A 428 -0.98 23.51 -25.24
CA ASP A 428 0.06 24.39 -25.79
C ASP A 428 0.17 25.75 -25.07
N GLY A 429 -0.63 25.98 -24.02
CA GLY A 429 -0.71 27.24 -23.29
C GLY A 429 -1.70 28.26 -23.87
N THR A 430 -2.42 27.94 -24.94
CA THR A 430 -3.48 28.81 -25.49
C THR A 430 -4.66 28.90 -24.53
N CYS A 431 -5.29 30.07 -24.40
CA CYS A 431 -6.46 30.27 -23.53
C CYS A 431 -7.73 30.64 -24.30
N LEU A 432 -8.85 29.95 -24.01
CA LEU A 432 -10.20 30.26 -24.50
C LEU A 432 -11.08 30.76 -23.34
N GLY A 433 -11.61 31.98 -23.43
CA GLY A 433 -12.43 32.55 -22.36
C GLY A 433 -13.91 32.17 -22.45
N GLY A 434 -14.60 32.17 -21.30
CA GLY A 434 -16.07 32.03 -21.21
C GLY A 434 -16.59 30.67 -21.68
N GLN A 435 -15.77 29.63 -21.58
CA GLN A 435 -16.17 28.26 -21.89
C GLN A 435 -16.90 27.66 -20.70
N ALA A 436 -17.89 26.80 -20.95
CA ALA A 436 -18.37 25.89 -19.92
C ALA A 436 -17.28 24.84 -19.66
N GLU A 437 -17.23 24.29 -18.45
CA GLU A 437 -16.24 23.28 -18.07
C GLU A 437 -16.30 22.04 -18.99
N ALA A 438 -17.51 21.55 -19.26
CA ALA A 438 -17.72 20.41 -20.17
C ALA A 438 -17.22 20.68 -21.59
N ASP A 439 -17.43 21.90 -22.11
CA ASP A 439 -16.94 22.30 -23.44
C ASP A 439 -15.40 22.43 -23.45
N CYS A 440 -14.82 22.88 -22.34
CA CYS A 440 -13.37 22.98 -22.18
C CYS A 440 -12.71 21.60 -22.19
N LEU A 441 -13.22 20.67 -21.38
CA LEU A 441 -12.72 19.29 -21.31
C LEU A 441 -12.94 18.56 -22.64
N ALA A 442 -14.08 18.76 -23.31
CA ALA A 442 -14.35 18.18 -24.62
C ALA A 442 -13.41 18.71 -25.71
N ALA A 443 -12.90 19.93 -25.56
CA ALA A 443 -11.86 20.49 -26.43
C ALA A 443 -10.45 19.99 -26.06
N GLY A 444 -10.30 19.21 -25.00
CA GLY A 444 -9.01 18.75 -24.47
C GLY A 444 -8.23 19.82 -23.72
N GLY A 445 -8.91 20.88 -23.24
CA GLY A 445 -8.32 21.92 -22.40
C GLY A 445 -8.58 21.70 -20.91
N ASP A 446 -7.76 22.34 -20.07
CA ASP A 446 -7.89 22.35 -18.61
C ASP A 446 -8.69 23.58 -18.19
N PHE A 447 -9.78 23.39 -17.45
CA PHE A 447 -10.65 24.49 -17.03
C PHE A 447 -10.01 25.31 -15.91
N GLY A 448 -9.93 26.63 -16.11
CA GLY A 448 -9.31 27.57 -15.18
C GLY A 448 -10.14 27.93 -13.95
N GLY A 449 -11.25 27.23 -13.72
CA GLY A 449 -12.24 27.52 -12.69
C GLY A 449 -13.27 28.58 -13.10
N GLU A 450 -14.39 28.62 -12.38
CA GLU A 450 -15.50 29.54 -12.66
C GLU A 450 -15.08 31.02 -12.52
N GLY A 451 -15.50 31.87 -13.45
CA GLY A 451 -15.23 33.31 -13.42
C GLY A 451 -13.78 33.66 -13.77
N SER A 452 -12.91 32.68 -13.99
CA SER A 452 -11.57 32.90 -14.52
C SER A 452 -11.65 33.48 -15.94
N THR A 453 -10.67 34.32 -16.27
CA THR A 453 -10.57 34.94 -17.59
C THR A 453 -9.17 34.73 -18.12
N CYS A 454 -9.03 34.68 -19.44
CA CYS A 454 -7.70 34.56 -20.07
C CYS A 454 -6.76 35.74 -19.80
N ALA A 455 -7.26 36.83 -19.21
CA ALA A 455 -6.43 37.94 -18.75
C ALA A 455 -5.95 37.76 -17.30
N GLY A 456 -6.58 36.89 -16.52
CA GLY A 456 -6.36 36.70 -15.09
C GLY A 456 -5.76 35.35 -14.69
N ILE A 457 -5.78 34.35 -15.58
CA ILE A 457 -5.17 33.04 -15.33
C ILE A 457 -3.94 32.85 -16.23
N SER A 458 -2.92 32.17 -15.70
CA SER A 458 -1.82 31.62 -16.50
C SER A 458 -2.17 30.22 -16.95
N CYS A 459 -2.03 29.92 -18.24
CA CYS A 459 -2.18 28.55 -18.74
C CYS A 459 -0.91 27.71 -18.59
N GLU A 460 0.14 28.30 -18.03
CA GLU A 460 1.23 27.54 -17.42
C GLU A 460 0.85 27.19 -15.98
N GLY A 461 1.36 26.06 -15.52
CA GLY A 461 1.09 25.49 -14.21
C GLY A 461 2.32 24.75 -13.69
N ALA A 462 2.29 24.37 -12.42
CA ALA A 462 3.34 23.58 -11.82
C ALA A 462 3.39 22.19 -12.48
N CYS A 463 4.59 21.78 -12.85
CA CYS A 463 4.91 20.49 -13.40
C CYS A 463 5.79 19.77 -12.38
N CYS A 464 5.26 18.73 -11.76
CA CYS A 464 5.95 17.97 -10.75
C CYS A 464 6.71 16.80 -11.36
N PHE A 465 7.99 16.71 -11.06
CA PHE A 465 8.83 15.56 -11.37
C PHE A 465 9.02 14.70 -10.12
N PHE A 466 9.32 13.42 -10.32
CA PHE A 466 9.43 12.42 -9.25
C PHE A 466 10.69 12.57 -8.37
N ASP A 467 11.64 13.42 -8.78
CA ASP A 467 12.78 13.84 -7.97
C ASP A 467 12.44 14.98 -6.99
N GLY A 468 11.15 15.34 -6.88
CA GLY A 468 10.67 16.49 -6.12
C GLY A 468 10.91 17.83 -6.77
N SER A 469 11.55 17.88 -7.95
CA SER A 469 11.72 19.11 -8.68
C SER A 469 10.38 19.56 -9.28
N CYS A 470 10.27 20.87 -9.45
CA CYS A 470 9.08 21.48 -10.01
C CYS A 470 9.46 22.57 -10.99
N ASP A 471 8.78 22.61 -12.12
CA ASP A 471 8.91 23.67 -13.11
C ASP A 471 7.54 24.25 -13.48
N ALA A 472 7.49 25.54 -13.80
CA ALA A 472 6.26 26.17 -14.28
C ALA A 472 6.27 26.15 -15.81
N THR A 473 5.40 25.35 -16.42
CA THR A 473 5.35 25.16 -17.87
C THR A 473 3.94 24.81 -18.34
N THR A 474 3.73 24.60 -19.64
CA THR A 474 2.44 24.16 -20.18
C THR A 474 2.24 22.65 -19.97
N ARG A 475 0.99 22.17 -20.06
CA ARG A 475 0.68 20.75 -19.89
C ARG A 475 1.45 19.87 -20.88
N ASP A 476 1.51 20.26 -22.15
CA ASP A 476 2.15 19.43 -23.19
C ASP A 476 3.68 19.37 -23.00
N ASP A 477 4.32 20.46 -22.57
CA ASP A 477 5.76 20.44 -22.23
C ASP A 477 6.02 19.63 -20.96
N CYS A 478 5.15 19.76 -19.96
CA CYS A 478 5.24 18.99 -18.72
C CYS A 478 5.19 17.48 -18.99
N GLN A 479 4.19 17.03 -19.75
CA GLN A 479 4.03 15.63 -20.14
C GLN A 479 5.16 15.18 -21.07
N GLY A 480 5.60 16.01 -22.00
CA GLY A 480 6.73 15.72 -22.88
C GLY A 480 8.06 15.51 -22.14
N ARG A 481 8.17 16.03 -20.91
CA ARG A 481 9.32 15.86 -20.02
C ARG A 481 9.11 14.77 -18.97
N GLY A 482 8.00 14.01 -19.03
CA GLY A 482 7.67 12.98 -18.06
C GLY A 482 7.22 13.50 -16.69
N GLY A 483 6.86 14.78 -16.59
CA GLY A 483 6.33 15.37 -15.36
C GLY A 483 4.80 15.32 -15.29
N THR A 484 4.26 15.47 -14.08
CA THR A 484 2.81 15.52 -13.82
C THR A 484 2.34 16.97 -13.68
N TYR A 485 1.50 17.41 -14.62
CA TYR A 485 0.95 18.76 -14.64
C TYR A 485 -0.13 18.95 -13.58
N GLN A 486 0.02 19.96 -12.73
CA GLN A 486 -0.86 20.22 -11.57
C GLN A 486 -2.03 21.17 -11.90
N GLY A 487 -2.21 21.52 -13.17
CA GLY A 487 -3.29 22.38 -13.64
C GLY A 487 -2.90 23.85 -13.81
N PRO A 488 -3.68 24.62 -14.59
CA PRO A 488 -3.36 26.00 -14.96
C PRO A 488 -3.37 26.95 -13.75
N GLY A 489 -2.39 27.85 -13.70
CA GLY A 489 -2.27 28.88 -12.66
C GLY A 489 -1.70 28.38 -11.33
N THR A 490 -1.41 27.09 -11.21
CA THR A 490 -0.66 26.54 -10.08
C THR A 490 0.81 26.97 -10.15
N THR A 491 1.45 27.11 -8.99
CA THR A 491 2.86 27.48 -8.90
C THR A 491 3.64 26.40 -8.15
N CYS A 492 4.93 26.27 -8.43
CA CYS A 492 5.80 25.34 -7.70
C CYS A 492 5.91 25.62 -6.20
N ALA A 493 5.51 26.81 -5.74
CA ALA A 493 5.44 27.13 -4.32
C ALA A 493 4.13 26.68 -3.67
N SER A 494 3.08 26.43 -4.46
CA SER A 494 1.75 26.04 -4.00
C SER A 494 1.48 24.53 -4.10
N VAL A 495 2.40 23.77 -4.69
CA VAL A 495 2.30 22.31 -4.82
C VAL A 495 3.48 21.64 -4.11
N THR A 496 3.24 20.48 -3.52
CA THR A 496 4.31 19.63 -2.99
C THR A 496 4.48 18.49 -3.98
N CYS A 497 5.60 18.46 -4.69
CA CYS A 497 5.86 17.41 -5.67
C CYS A 497 6.29 16.12 -4.97
N PRO A 498 5.85 14.95 -5.46
CA PRO A 498 6.24 13.67 -4.91
C PRO A 498 7.75 13.48 -5.05
N ILE A 499 8.36 12.90 -4.01
CA ILE A 499 9.77 12.50 -4.02
C ILE A 499 9.77 10.99 -3.98
N ALA A 500 10.35 10.36 -5.00
CA ALA A 500 10.58 8.93 -5.02
C ALA A 500 11.56 8.52 -3.89
N PRO A 501 11.44 7.32 -3.32
CA PRO A 501 12.41 6.81 -2.36
C PRO A 501 13.84 6.84 -2.90
N GLU A 502 14.86 6.99 -2.04
CA GLU A 502 16.27 7.06 -2.49
C GLU A 502 16.69 5.81 -3.28
N ASN A 503 16.12 4.67 -2.91
CA ASN A 503 16.36 3.36 -3.50
C ASN A 503 15.32 2.95 -4.56
N ASP A 504 14.73 3.92 -5.24
CA ASP A 504 13.76 3.69 -6.32
C ASP A 504 14.36 2.98 -7.54
N THR A 505 15.68 3.06 -7.74
CA THR A 505 16.37 2.38 -8.84
C THR A 505 17.36 1.36 -8.30
N CYS A 506 17.59 0.27 -9.05
CA CYS A 506 18.58 -0.74 -8.71
C CYS A 506 19.97 -0.16 -8.44
N VAL A 507 20.39 0.88 -9.19
CA VAL A 507 21.72 1.50 -9.04
C VAL A 507 21.87 2.17 -7.66
N ASN A 508 20.76 2.64 -7.08
CA ASN A 508 20.72 3.27 -5.76
C ASN A 508 20.20 2.31 -4.68
N ALA A 509 20.23 0.99 -4.91
CA ALA A 509 19.78 0.00 -3.94
C ALA A 509 20.48 0.19 -2.58
N ILE A 510 19.69 0.23 -1.50
CA ILE A 510 20.25 0.36 -0.14
C ILE A 510 21.01 -0.92 0.21
N GLU A 511 22.29 -0.79 0.52
CA GLU A 511 23.15 -1.90 0.92
C GLU A 511 22.82 -2.40 2.34
N LEU A 512 22.52 -3.68 2.46
CA LEU A 512 22.27 -4.37 3.72
C LEU A 512 23.59 -4.85 4.32
N SER A 513 24.06 -4.18 5.37
CA SER A 513 25.37 -4.40 5.97
C SER A 513 25.56 -5.77 6.67
N SER A 514 24.48 -6.50 6.94
CA SER A 514 24.54 -7.82 7.58
C SER A 514 23.27 -8.63 7.37
N LEU A 515 23.42 -9.95 7.27
CA LEU A 515 22.30 -10.89 7.40
C LEU A 515 21.79 -10.94 8.85
N ASN A 516 20.51 -11.26 9.06
CA ASN A 516 19.78 -11.14 10.34
C ASN A 516 19.49 -9.69 10.73
N THR A 517 18.96 -8.93 9.78
CA THR A 517 18.55 -7.54 9.98
C THR A 517 17.06 -7.36 9.71
N THR A 518 16.52 -6.25 10.17
CA THR A 518 15.14 -5.82 9.90
C THR A 518 15.20 -4.39 9.42
N VAL A 519 14.49 -4.11 8.32
CA VAL A 519 14.51 -2.82 7.64
C VAL A 519 13.07 -2.40 7.40
N SER A 520 12.73 -1.18 7.79
CA SER A 520 11.44 -0.57 7.43
C SER A 520 11.63 0.37 6.25
N GLY A 521 10.68 0.36 5.32
CA GLY A 521 10.72 1.14 4.09
C GLY A 521 9.33 1.47 3.55
N THR A 522 9.30 2.11 2.39
CA THR A 522 8.06 2.42 1.66
C THR A 522 8.32 2.43 0.16
N ASN A 523 7.36 1.96 -0.63
CA ASN A 523 7.33 2.14 -2.10
C ASN A 523 6.37 3.27 -2.52
N VAL A 524 5.89 4.09 -1.59
CA VAL A 524 5.06 5.26 -1.91
C VAL A 524 5.87 6.24 -2.77
N ASN A 525 5.30 6.65 -3.90
CA ASN A 525 5.92 7.47 -4.95
C ASN A 525 7.09 6.81 -5.71
N ALA A 526 7.33 5.50 -5.52
CA ALA A 526 8.28 4.77 -6.34
C ALA A 526 7.84 4.71 -7.81
N GLN A 527 8.79 4.55 -8.73
CA GLN A 527 8.55 4.39 -10.15
C GLN A 527 8.42 2.91 -10.52
N THR A 528 7.86 2.68 -11.70
CA THR A 528 7.66 1.32 -12.22
C THR A 528 8.98 0.74 -12.72
N ASP A 529 9.36 -0.40 -12.16
CA ASP A 529 10.48 -1.19 -12.67
C ASP A 529 9.98 -2.11 -13.80
N ASN A 530 10.38 -1.82 -15.03
CA ASN A 530 9.98 -2.62 -16.20
C ASN A 530 10.93 -3.79 -16.42
N LEU A 531 10.86 -4.77 -15.52
CA LEU A 531 11.62 -6.02 -15.58
C LEU A 531 10.76 -7.16 -16.10
N GLY A 532 11.41 -8.26 -16.52
CA GLY A 532 10.74 -9.52 -16.83
C GLY A 532 10.34 -10.30 -15.57
N THR A 533 9.39 -11.23 -15.73
CA THR A 533 8.86 -12.06 -14.63
C THR A 533 9.97 -12.81 -13.89
N CYS A 534 10.02 -12.67 -12.56
CA CYS A 534 10.95 -13.40 -11.70
C CYS A 534 10.21 -14.02 -10.52
N GLY A 535 9.72 -15.26 -10.70
CA GLY A 535 8.84 -15.94 -9.75
C GLY A 535 7.41 -15.37 -9.68
N THR A 536 7.28 -14.05 -9.76
CA THR A 536 6.03 -13.29 -9.92
C THR A 536 6.20 -12.22 -11.00
N THR A 537 5.08 -11.72 -11.54
CA THR A 537 5.11 -10.67 -12.56
C THR A 537 5.61 -9.36 -11.97
N THR A 538 6.41 -8.66 -12.78
CA THR A 538 6.94 -7.32 -12.55
C THR A 538 6.20 -6.32 -13.43
N GLY A 539 6.25 -5.03 -13.07
CA GLY A 539 5.49 -3.96 -13.74
C GLY A 539 4.75 -3.02 -12.78
N ASN A 540 5.11 -3.02 -11.50
CA ASN A 540 4.54 -2.16 -10.48
C ASN A 540 5.63 -1.30 -9.82
N VAL A 541 5.21 -0.39 -8.93
CA VAL A 541 6.07 0.57 -8.25
C VAL A 541 6.83 -0.08 -7.08
N GLY A 542 8.17 -0.06 -7.11
CA GLY A 542 9.00 -0.86 -6.20
C GLY A 542 10.29 -0.18 -5.78
N VAL A 543 10.96 -0.72 -4.75
CA VAL A 543 12.22 -0.19 -4.23
C VAL A 543 13.25 -1.28 -3.98
N TRP A 544 14.52 -0.90 -4.05
CA TRP A 544 15.65 -1.81 -4.19
C TRP A 544 16.54 -1.90 -2.94
N TYR A 545 17.00 -3.10 -2.63
CA TYR A 545 18.05 -3.36 -1.64
C TYR A 545 19.13 -4.25 -2.23
N SER A 546 20.35 -4.18 -1.69
CA SER A 546 21.43 -5.07 -2.10
C SER A 546 22.08 -5.77 -0.90
N LEU A 547 22.57 -6.99 -1.10
CA LEU A 547 23.36 -7.72 -0.10
C LEU A 547 24.46 -8.56 -0.75
N VAL A 548 25.54 -8.77 -0.01
CA VAL A 548 26.62 -9.69 -0.44
C VAL A 548 26.39 -11.07 0.19
N GLY A 549 26.30 -12.08 -0.66
CA GLY A 549 26.09 -13.47 -0.26
C GLY A 549 27.26 -14.03 0.55
N THR A 550 26.94 -14.93 1.48
CA THR A 550 27.92 -15.51 2.43
C THR A 550 28.10 -17.02 2.28
N GLY A 551 27.50 -17.66 1.26
CA GLY A 551 27.48 -19.12 1.12
C GLY A 551 26.46 -19.82 2.02
N THR A 552 25.46 -19.09 2.49
CA THR A 552 24.37 -19.59 3.34
C THR A 552 23.03 -19.35 2.69
N GLN A 553 22.01 -20.06 3.15
CA GLN A 553 20.63 -19.76 2.80
C GLN A 553 20.25 -18.37 3.32
N VAL A 554 19.53 -17.60 2.53
CA VAL A 554 18.97 -16.29 2.87
C VAL A 554 17.46 -16.37 2.71
N THR A 555 16.74 -15.92 3.73
CA THR A 555 15.28 -15.77 3.70
C THR A 555 14.96 -14.30 3.87
N VAL A 556 14.09 -13.79 3.00
CA VAL A 556 13.59 -12.41 3.01
C VAL A 556 12.07 -12.47 3.08
N ASP A 557 11.46 -11.77 4.02
CA ASP A 557 10.01 -11.71 4.16
C ASP A 557 9.54 -10.30 4.51
N THR A 558 8.30 -9.98 4.12
CA THR A 558 7.57 -8.75 4.49
C THR A 558 6.41 -9.06 5.43
N CYS A 559 6.44 -10.21 6.12
CA CYS A 559 5.35 -10.73 6.94
C CYS A 559 5.07 -9.92 8.23
N ASP A 560 5.79 -8.83 8.48
CA ASP A 560 5.59 -7.99 9.66
C ASP A 560 4.17 -7.38 9.67
N PRO A 561 3.48 -7.33 10.82
CA PRO A 561 2.14 -6.73 10.93
C PRO A 561 2.06 -5.24 10.56
N ASN A 562 3.20 -4.52 10.54
CA ASN A 562 3.26 -3.13 10.09
C ASN A 562 3.34 -3.00 8.57
N THR A 563 3.44 -4.10 7.82
CA THR A 563 3.31 -4.09 6.37
C THR A 563 1.84 -3.94 5.99
N THR A 564 1.49 -2.80 5.39
CA THR A 564 0.09 -2.37 5.23
C THR A 564 -0.50 -2.62 3.85
N TYR A 565 0.21 -3.32 2.97
CA TYR A 565 -0.21 -3.53 1.58
C TYR A 565 0.22 -4.91 1.08
N ASP A 566 -0.39 -5.29 -0.04
CA ASP A 566 -0.12 -6.53 -0.76
C ASP A 566 1.25 -6.42 -1.46
N THR A 567 2.26 -7.10 -0.93
CA THR A 567 3.65 -6.96 -1.39
C THR A 567 3.99 -8.01 -2.44
N LYS A 568 4.96 -7.72 -3.29
CA LYS A 568 5.74 -8.76 -3.97
C LYS A 568 7.22 -8.63 -3.66
N LEU A 569 7.90 -9.77 -3.60
CA LEU A 569 9.35 -9.85 -3.46
C LEU A 569 9.96 -10.56 -4.66
N GLN A 570 11.00 -9.96 -5.23
CA GLN A 570 11.84 -10.59 -6.24
C GLN A 570 13.31 -10.43 -5.87
N VAL A 571 14.10 -11.44 -6.19
CA VAL A 571 15.54 -11.49 -5.92
C VAL A 571 16.27 -11.73 -7.22
N TYR A 572 17.26 -10.89 -7.47
CA TYR A 572 18.15 -10.94 -8.62
C TYR A 572 19.60 -11.03 -8.18
N CYS A 573 20.48 -11.44 -9.07
CA CYS A 573 21.92 -11.24 -8.95
C CYS A 573 22.51 -10.67 -10.25
N GLY A 574 23.79 -10.30 -10.26
CA GLY A 574 24.45 -9.70 -11.42
C GLY A 574 24.63 -8.18 -11.29
N THR A 575 24.35 -7.44 -12.35
CA THR A 575 24.42 -5.96 -12.36
C THR A 575 23.07 -5.37 -12.71
N CYS A 576 22.81 -4.11 -12.36
CA CYS A 576 21.52 -3.47 -12.65
C CYS A 576 21.14 -3.40 -14.14
N ASN A 577 22.13 -3.54 -15.04
CA ASN A 577 21.91 -3.58 -16.48
C ASN A 577 21.81 -5.03 -17.03
N ALA A 578 22.07 -6.03 -16.20
CA ALA A 578 22.05 -7.45 -16.54
C ALA A 578 21.71 -8.26 -15.28
N LEU A 579 20.45 -8.16 -14.83
CA LEU A 579 19.94 -8.85 -13.65
C LEU A 579 19.52 -10.27 -14.03
N THR A 580 20.07 -11.27 -13.33
CA THR A 580 19.64 -12.67 -13.41
C THR A 580 18.62 -12.95 -12.32
N CYS A 581 17.44 -13.43 -12.70
CA CYS A 581 16.40 -13.83 -11.75
C CYS A 581 16.84 -15.02 -10.89
N ILE A 582 16.66 -14.91 -9.57
CA ILE A 582 16.91 -15.99 -8.61
C ILE A 582 15.60 -16.62 -8.17
N THR A 583 14.68 -15.79 -7.69
CA THR A 583 13.39 -16.22 -7.17
C THR A 583 12.49 -15.01 -6.97
N GLY A 584 11.19 -15.25 -6.84
CA GLY A 584 10.26 -14.24 -6.38
C GLY A 584 8.98 -14.88 -5.88
N ASN A 585 8.22 -14.11 -5.12
CA ASN A 585 6.95 -14.52 -4.54
C ASN A 585 6.02 -13.31 -4.39
N ASP A 586 4.73 -13.56 -4.63
CA ASP A 586 3.63 -12.61 -4.44
C ASP A 586 3.09 -12.80 -3.01
N ASP A 587 2.50 -13.97 -2.76
CA ASP A 587 1.84 -14.28 -1.50
C ASP A 587 2.56 -15.38 -0.70
N ASN A 588 2.71 -15.16 0.60
CA ASN A 588 2.96 -16.23 1.55
C ASN A 588 1.77 -16.37 2.51
N PHE A 589 0.90 -17.33 2.23
CA PHE A 589 -0.27 -17.66 3.05
C PHE A 589 0.07 -18.14 4.47
N ASN A 590 1.35 -18.37 4.79
CA ASN A 590 1.80 -18.73 6.13
C ASN A 590 2.31 -17.53 6.96
N CYS A 591 2.29 -16.31 6.41
CA CYS A 591 2.60 -15.11 7.19
C CYS A 591 1.60 -14.96 8.35
N THR A 592 2.11 -14.61 9.53
CA THR A 592 1.33 -14.53 10.78
C THR A 592 0.53 -13.23 10.94
N ASN A 593 0.60 -12.31 9.96
CA ASN A 593 -0.15 -11.05 9.95
C ASN A 593 -1.63 -11.20 9.52
N GLY A 594 -2.08 -12.40 9.13
CA GLY A 594 -3.50 -12.70 8.91
C GLY A 594 -4.11 -12.23 7.58
N SER A 595 -3.40 -11.44 6.77
CA SER A 595 -3.85 -11.06 5.42
C SER A 595 -3.53 -12.13 4.38
N GLY A 596 -2.39 -12.82 4.53
CA GLY A 596 -1.88 -13.78 3.53
C GLY A 596 -1.37 -13.13 2.24
N LEU A 597 -1.31 -11.79 2.20
CA LEU A 597 -0.95 -10.97 1.03
C LEU A 597 0.48 -10.40 1.09
N THR A 598 1.30 -10.89 2.03
CA THR A 598 2.69 -10.47 2.16
C THR A 598 3.60 -11.59 1.71
N SER A 599 4.78 -11.26 1.21
CA SER A 599 5.63 -12.21 0.50
C SER A 599 6.76 -12.74 1.36
N GLU A 600 7.24 -13.92 1.00
CA GLU A 600 8.48 -14.51 1.52
C GLU A 600 9.22 -15.22 0.38
N VAL A 601 10.53 -15.07 0.34
CA VAL A 601 11.43 -15.76 -0.58
C VAL A 601 12.60 -16.37 0.19
N THR A 602 13.05 -17.53 -0.27
CA THR A 602 14.23 -18.22 0.31
C THR A 602 15.12 -18.74 -0.81
N PHE A 603 16.41 -18.41 -0.76
CA PHE A 603 17.38 -18.83 -1.77
C PHE A 603 18.77 -19.11 -1.16
N CYS A 604 19.63 -19.78 -1.93
CA CYS A 604 21.01 -20.05 -1.54
C CYS A 604 21.94 -19.00 -2.14
N ALA A 605 22.51 -18.14 -1.29
CA ALA A 605 23.37 -17.05 -1.74
C ALA A 605 24.82 -17.52 -1.89
N GLN A 606 25.40 -17.34 -3.08
CA GLN A 606 26.80 -17.62 -3.35
C GLN A 606 27.71 -16.66 -2.56
N ALA A 607 28.76 -17.19 -1.94
CA ALA A 607 29.70 -16.38 -1.18
C ALA A 607 30.41 -15.35 -2.08
N GLY A 608 30.31 -14.07 -1.75
CA GLY A 608 30.93 -12.96 -2.47
C GLY A 608 30.11 -12.38 -3.63
N ALA A 609 28.99 -13.01 -4.02
CA ALA A 609 28.10 -12.48 -5.06
C ALA A 609 27.15 -11.41 -4.50
N THR A 610 26.85 -10.39 -5.29
CA THR A 610 25.86 -9.35 -4.93
C THR A 610 24.48 -9.78 -5.40
N TYR A 611 23.51 -9.68 -4.49
CA TYR A 611 22.09 -9.92 -4.75
C TYR A 611 21.32 -8.63 -4.58
N TYR A 612 20.32 -8.42 -5.44
CA TYR A 612 19.39 -7.31 -5.38
C TYR A 612 18.00 -7.83 -5.01
N ILE A 613 17.34 -7.17 -4.06
CA ILE A 613 15.99 -7.49 -3.59
C ILE A 613 15.09 -6.33 -4.01
N LEU A 614 14.07 -6.63 -4.79
CA LEU A 614 12.99 -5.71 -5.15
C LEU A 614 11.80 -5.96 -4.22
N VAL A 615 11.31 -4.90 -3.60
CA VAL A 615 10.06 -4.89 -2.83
C VAL A 615 9.05 -4.04 -3.60
N ASP A 616 8.08 -4.68 -4.24
CA ASP A 616 6.99 -4.00 -4.98
C ASP A 616 5.60 -4.36 -4.39
N GLY A 617 4.52 -3.97 -5.05
CA GLY A 617 3.15 -4.33 -4.63
C GLY A 617 2.25 -4.85 -5.73
N PHE A 618 1.36 -5.77 -5.37
CA PHE A 618 0.38 -6.36 -6.29
C PHE A 618 -0.55 -5.28 -6.88
N ALA A 619 -0.73 -5.32 -8.20
CA ALA A 619 -1.57 -4.37 -8.94
C ALA A 619 -1.26 -2.87 -8.64
N GLY A 620 0.01 -2.55 -8.35
CA GLY A 620 0.45 -1.19 -8.05
C GLY A 620 0.18 -0.75 -6.61
N ALA A 621 -0.11 -1.68 -5.70
CA ALA A 621 -0.27 -1.39 -4.28
C ALA A 621 0.98 -0.70 -3.70
N THR A 622 0.75 0.36 -2.93
CA THR A 622 1.82 1.10 -2.25
C THR A 622 1.53 1.22 -0.77
N GLY A 623 2.59 1.33 0.03
CA GLY A 623 2.46 1.54 1.46
C GLY A 623 3.79 1.48 2.20
N PHE A 624 3.69 1.31 3.51
CA PHE A 624 4.84 1.04 4.37
C PHE A 624 4.99 -0.46 4.56
N TYR A 625 6.23 -0.92 4.63
CA TYR A 625 6.55 -2.32 4.92
C TYR A 625 7.68 -2.42 5.93
N THR A 626 7.72 -3.57 6.61
CA THR A 626 8.90 -4.00 7.36
C THR A 626 9.37 -5.33 6.79
N MET A 627 10.62 -5.34 6.33
CA MET A 627 11.28 -6.48 5.72
C MET A 627 12.26 -7.10 6.72
N HIS A 628 12.16 -8.41 6.93
CA HIS A 628 13.11 -9.20 7.70
C HIS A 628 14.03 -9.97 6.76
N ILE A 629 15.32 -9.98 7.06
CA ILE A 629 16.33 -10.76 6.34
C ILE A 629 17.02 -11.66 7.33
N SER A 630 16.93 -12.98 7.14
CA SER A 630 17.55 -13.97 8.01
C SER A 630 18.50 -14.91 7.25
N SER A 631 19.51 -15.41 7.96
CA SER A 631 20.48 -16.39 7.44
C SER A 631 20.21 -17.77 8.01
N GLY A 632 20.17 -18.77 7.12
CA GLY A 632 20.05 -20.17 7.44
C GLY A 632 21.39 -20.92 7.44
N GLY A 633 21.32 -22.23 7.22
CA GLY A 633 22.51 -23.09 7.14
C GLY A 633 23.36 -22.83 5.88
N SER A 634 24.59 -23.36 5.88
CA SER A 634 25.43 -23.39 4.67
C SER A 634 24.70 -24.14 3.56
N CYS A 635 24.67 -23.56 2.37
CA CYS A 635 24.14 -24.23 1.19
C CYS A 635 24.89 -23.78 -0.06
N ALA A 636 24.62 -24.44 -1.19
CA ALA A 636 25.24 -24.14 -2.46
C ALA A 636 24.20 -23.47 -3.37
N ALA A 637 24.55 -22.31 -3.93
CA ALA A 637 23.76 -21.67 -4.97
C ALA A 637 23.72 -22.58 -6.21
N THR A 638 22.57 -22.61 -6.88
CA THR A 638 22.38 -23.36 -8.14
C THR A 638 22.66 -22.51 -9.38
N ILE A 639 22.68 -21.19 -9.22
CA ILE A 639 22.97 -20.18 -10.25
C ILE A 639 24.29 -19.53 -9.87
N GLU A 640 25.23 -19.44 -10.82
CA GLU A 640 26.51 -18.74 -10.64
C GLU A 640 26.26 -17.23 -10.74
N CYS A 641 26.46 -16.53 -9.63
CA CYS A 641 26.12 -15.11 -9.47
C CYS A 641 27.34 -14.21 -9.28
N LEU A 642 28.55 -14.79 -9.28
CA LEU A 642 29.76 -14.01 -9.31
C LEU A 642 29.94 -13.39 -10.70
N PRO A 643 30.34 -12.11 -10.81
CA PRO A 643 30.65 -11.53 -12.09
C PRO A 643 31.79 -12.30 -12.76
N THR A 644 31.67 -12.45 -14.08
CA THR A 644 32.67 -13.08 -14.93
C THR A 644 33.33 -12.04 -15.81
N GLY A 645 34.52 -12.37 -16.29
CA GLY A 645 35.34 -11.51 -17.11
C GLY A 645 36.46 -12.29 -17.78
N ALA A 646 37.12 -11.67 -18.75
CA ALA A 646 38.22 -12.23 -19.49
C ALA A 646 39.38 -12.55 -18.54
N CYS A 647 39.85 -13.77 -18.62
CA CYS A 647 41.00 -14.26 -17.90
C CYS A 647 42.10 -14.68 -18.88
N CYS A 648 43.24 -14.01 -18.82
CA CYS A 648 44.40 -14.30 -19.64
C CYS A 648 45.33 -15.30 -18.97
N VAL A 649 45.45 -16.49 -19.55
CA VAL A 649 46.34 -17.56 -19.09
C VAL A 649 47.29 -17.90 -20.23
N GLU A 650 48.56 -17.51 -20.11
CA GLU A 650 49.60 -17.81 -21.11
C GLU A 650 49.28 -17.37 -22.57
N GLY A 651 48.48 -16.33 -22.75
CA GLY A 651 48.06 -15.79 -24.06
C GLY A 651 46.70 -16.31 -24.54
N ASP A 652 46.17 -17.36 -23.90
CA ASP A 652 44.81 -17.82 -24.10
C ASP A 652 43.84 -17.01 -23.23
N CYS A 653 42.68 -16.68 -23.78
CA CYS A 653 41.60 -16.02 -23.04
C CYS A 653 40.48 -17.00 -22.71
N THR A 654 39.99 -16.96 -21.47
CA THR A 654 38.74 -17.62 -21.08
C THR A 654 37.89 -16.68 -20.23
N VAL A 655 36.56 -16.63 -20.43
CA VAL A 655 35.66 -15.90 -19.53
C VAL A 655 35.40 -16.75 -18.29
N THR A 656 35.76 -16.25 -17.11
CA THR A 656 35.54 -16.93 -15.81
C THR A 656 35.42 -15.89 -14.69
N THR A 657 35.17 -16.30 -13.45
CA THR A 657 35.15 -15.37 -12.30
C THR A 657 36.57 -14.94 -11.93
N GLU A 658 36.74 -13.82 -11.22
CA GLU A 658 38.08 -13.39 -10.74
C GLU A 658 38.79 -14.52 -9.95
N ILE A 659 38.05 -15.21 -9.08
CA ILE A 659 38.55 -16.35 -8.30
C ILE A 659 38.92 -17.52 -9.22
N GLY A 660 38.07 -17.80 -10.22
CA GLY A 660 38.35 -18.79 -11.25
C GLY A 660 39.64 -18.49 -11.99
N CYS A 661 39.83 -17.22 -12.37
CA CYS A 661 41.03 -16.77 -13.07
C CYS A 661 42.29 -16.91 -12.21
N GLY A 662 42.21 -16.53 -10.93
CA GLY A 662 43.28 -16.74 -9.97
C GLY A 662 43.65 -18.22 -9.78
N ASN A 663 42.66 -19.12 -9.79
CA ASN A 663 42.88 -20.57 -9.70
C ASN A 663 43.54 -21.14 -10.97
N LEU A 664 43.29 -20.54 -12.14
CA LEU A 664 43.96 -20.86 -13.39
C LEU A 664 45.37 -20.25 -13.48
N GLY A 665 45.74 -19.36 -12.56
CA GLY A 665 46.99 -18.62 -12.60
C GLY A 665 47.01 -17.51 -13.66
N GLY A 666 45.82 -17.08 -14.13
CA GLY A 666 45.66 -16.05 -15.15
C GLY A 666 45.56 -14.63 -14.58
N SER A 667 45.57 -13.66 -15.48
CA SER A 667 45.30 -12.25 -15.19
C SER A 667 43.86 -11.91 -15.55
N TYR A 668 43.06 -11.52 -14.56
CA TYR A 668 41.67 -11.12 -14.74
C TYR A 668 41.62 -9.68 -15.24
N LEU A 669 40.93 -9.44 -16.36
CA LEU A 669 40.87 -8.12 -16.99
C LEU A 669 39.74 -7.23 -16.45
N GLY A 670 38.90 -7.77 -15.57
CA GLY A 670 37.79 -7.07 -14.93
C GLY A 670 36.43 -7.65 -15.31
N ASP A 671 35.42 -7.32 -14.51
CA ASP A 671 34.06 -7.81 -14.71
C ASP A 671 33.48 -7.32 -16.04
N GLY A 672 32.75 -8.19 -16.74
CA GLY A 672 32.11 -7.89 -18.02
C GLY A 672 33.07 -7.77 -19.21
N THR A 673 34.37 -8.00 -19.01
CA THR A 673 35.31 -8.14 -20.15
C THR A 673 35.11 -9.50 -20.82
N ASP A 674 35.11 -9.54 -22.15
CA ASP A 674 35.00 -10.78 -22.92
C ASP A 674 36.35 -11.15 -23.55
N CYS A 675 36.42 -12.31 -24.19
CA CYS A 675 37.61 -12.75 -24.90
C CYS A 675 37.75 -12.17 -26.31
N GLY A 676 37.06 -11.06 -26.58
CA GLY A 676 37.00 -10.43 -27.89
C GLY A 676 36.33 -11.33 -28.90
N ASP A 677 35.13 -11.80 -28.58
CA ASP A 677 34.39 -12.83 -29.31
C ASP A 677 33.83 -12.35 -30.66
N GLY A 678 34.55 -11.52 -31.44
CA GLY A 678 34.21 -11.18 -32.82
C GLY A 678 32.73 -10.92 -33.04
N GLY A 679 32.25 -9.79 -32.51
CA GLY A 679 30.85 -9.35 -32.64
C GLY A 679 30.45 -9.14 -34.11
N TYR A 680 29.29 -8.53 -34.34
CA TYR A 680 28.86 -8.19 -35.69
C TYR A 680 28.82 -6.67 -35.86
N THR A 681 29.11 -6.17 -37.05
CA THR A 681 28.78 -4.80 -37.42
C THR A 681 27.29 -4.78 -37.76
N GLY A 682 26.56 -3.74 -37.35
CA GLY A 682 25.13 -3.64 -37.62
C GLY A 682 24.74 -3.77 -39.10
N PHE A 683 23.44 -3.80 -39.37
CA PHE A 683 22.93 -4.10 -40.71
C PHE A 683 23.30 -3.07 -41.77
N VAL A 684 23.74 -3.56 -42.93
CA VAL A 684 23.90 -2.78 -44.16
C VAL A 684 22.85 -3.24 -45.16
N THR A 685 22.09 -2.31 -45.73
CA THR A 685 21.17 -2.61 -46.84
C THR A 685 21.96 -3.10 -48.05
N CYS A 686 21.55 -4.22 -48.63
CA CYS A 686 22.16 -4.81 -49.83
C CYS A 686 21.18 -4.84 -51.01
N ASP A 687 21.70 -5.14 -52.20
CA ASP A 687 20.92 -5.27 -53.46
C ASP A 687 20.91 -6.71 -54.00
N ASN A 688 21.28 -7.70 -53.18
CA ASN A 688 21.31 -9.10 -53.63
C ASN A 688 19.88 -9.63 -53.82
N PRO A 689 19.57 -10.26 -54.98
CA PRO A 689 18.22 -10.75 -55.24
C PRO A 689 17.88 -11.97 -54.37
N PHE A 690 16.59 -12.15 -54.07
CA PHE A 690 16.05 -13.35 -53.42
C PHE A 690 16.43 -14.62 -54.20
N GLU A 691 16.91 -15.67 -53.50
CA GLU A 691 17.46 -16.86 -54.14
C GLU A 691 16.57 -18.09 -53.89
N ASN A 692 15.46 -18.16 -54.61
CA ASN A 692 14.46 -19.21 -54.39
C ASN A 692 15.02 -20.64 -54.57
N ILE A 693 15.12 -21.37 -53.46
CA ILE A 693 15.50 -22.77 -53.34
C ILE A 693 14.31 -23.73 -53.17
N SER A 694 13.05 -23.27 -53.18
CA SER A 694 11.87 -24.14 -52.94
C SER A 694 11.70 -25.28 -53.96
N GLY A 695 12.37 -25.20 -55.12
CA GLY A 695 12.39 -26.25 -56.15
C GLY A 695 13.67 -27.11 -56.17
N THR A 696 14.71 -26.74 -55.42
CA THR A 696 16.04 -27.38 -55.47
C THR A 696 16.62 -27.75 -54.10
N GLY A 697 16.13 -27.13 -53.04
CA GLY A 697 16.53 -27.37 -51.66
C GLY A 697 15.96 -28.67 -51.11
N THR A 698 16.51 -29.08 -49.98
CA THR A 698 16.00 -30.22 -49.21
C THR A 698 14.94 -29.69 -48.23
N LEU A 699 13.81 -30.38 -48.14
CA LEU A 699 12.76 -30.06 -47.17
C LEU A 699 13.27 -30.35 -45.75
N ALA A 700 13.12 -29.40 -44.83
CA ALA A 700 13.38 -29.66 -43.41
C ALA A 700 12.38 -30.70 -42.89
N ALA A 701 12.84 -31.66 -42.08
CA ALA A 701 12.05 -32.80 -41.62
C ALA A 701 10.77 -32.38 -40.89
N PHE A 702 10.82 -31.26 -40.15
CA PHE A 702 9.67 -30.72 -39.42
C PHE A 702 8.67 -29.94 -40.29
N ALA A 703 9.10 -29.47 -41.47
CA ALA A 703 8.33 -28.53 -42.28
C ALA A 703 6.94 -29.05 -42.70
N SER A 704 6.76 -30.37 -42.69
CA SER A 704 5.48 -31.03 -43.02
C SER A 704 4.69 -31.52 -41.80
N SER A 705 5.23 -31.39 -40.57
CA SER A 705 4.66 -31.97 -39.35
C SER A 705 4.03 -30.96 -38.38
N GLY A 706 4.27 -29.64 -38.52
CA GLY A 706 3.48 -28.64 -37.80
C GLY A 706 4.19 -27.35 -37.41
N ASP A 707 3.49 -26.68 -36.51
CA ASP A 707 3.77 -25.46 -35.76
C ASP A 707 4.67 -25.75 -34.55
N ASP A 708 5.45 -24.78 -34.08
CA ASP A 708 6.37 -24.91 -32.93
C ASP A 708 7.27 -26.15 -33.04
N GLN A 709 8.01 -26.28 -34.14
CA GLN A 709 8.95 -27.38 -34.35
C GLN A 709 10.29 -26.85 -34.85
N ALA A 710 11.39 -27.48 -34.43
CA ALA A 710 12.72 -27.21 -34.95
C ALA A 710 13.49 -28.48 -35.32
N GLU A 711 14.48 -28.35 -36.21
CA GLU A 711 15.41 -29.43 -36.57
C GLU A 711 16.84 -28.93 -36.50
N GLU A 712 17.71 -29.73 -35.88
CA GLU A 712 19.16 -29.51 -35.92
C GLU A 712 19.72 -29.97 -37.27
N ILE A 713 20.26 -29.04 -38.05
CA ILE A 713 20.82 -29.26 -39.37
C ILE A 713 22.33 -29.06 -39.33
N SER A 714 23.08 -30.09 -39.74
CA SER A 714 24.54 -29.99 -39.86
C SER A 714 24.94 -29.02 -40.97
N LEU A 715 25.82 -28.07 -40.63
CA LEU A 715 26.37 -27.14 -41.58
C LEU A 715 27.45 -27.80 -42.46
N PRO A 716 27.51 -27.46 -43.76
CA PRO A 716 28.48 -27.99 -44.71
C PRO A 716 29.91 -27.40 -44.54
N PHE A 717 30.05 -26.38 -43.69
CA PHE A 717 31.27 -25.70 -43.29
C PHE A 717 31.11 -25.19 -41.85
N ASN A 718 32.22 -24.90 -41.18
CA ASN A 718 32.18 -24.23 -39.90
C ASN A 718 31.76 -22.77 -40.10
N PHE A 719 30.78 -22.32 -39.33
CA PHE A 719 30.32 -20.94 -39.30
C PHE A 719 30.67 -20.32 -37.96
N THR A 720 31.38 -19.19 -37.96
CA THR A 720 31.75 -18.49 -36.71
C THR A 720 30.72 -17.40 -36.43
N PHE A 721 30.06 -17.45 -35.28
CA PHE A 721 29.04 -16.47 -34.87
C PHE A 721 29.34 -16.00 -33.45
N TYR A 722 29.53 -14.69 -33.26
CA TYR A 722 30.07 -14.12 -32.02
C TYR A 722 31.28 -14.94 -31.53
N GLY A 723 32.30 -15.05 -32.40
CA GLY A 723 33.60 -15.64 -32.04
C GLY A 723 33.62 -17.17 -31.90
N VAL A 724 32.47 -17.81 -31.77
CA VAL A 724 32.33 -19.25 -31.57
C VAL A 724 32.04 -19.95 -32.90
N SER A 725 32.74 -21.06 -33.15
CA SER A 725 32.59 -21.86 -34.38
C SER A 725 31.55 -22.97 -34.22
N TYR A 726 30.52 -22.94 -35.06
CA TYR A 726 29.43 -23.91 -35.09
C TYR A 726 29.50 -24.81 -36.32
N SER A 727 29.15 -26.08 -36.12
CA SER A 727 29.05 -27.10 -37.18
C SER A 727 27.60 -27.54 -37.46
N SER A 728 26.63 -27.00 -36.74
CA SER A 728 25.20 -27.22 -36.89
C SER A 728 24.43 -25.98 -36.45
N VAL A 729 23.17 -25.90 -36.87
CA VAL A 729 22.19 -24.89 -36.44
C VAL A 729 20.85 -25.57 -36.22
N TRP A 730 20.05 -25.06 -35.31
CA TRP A 730 18.62 -25.35 -35.25
C TRP A 730 17.88 -24.42 -36.21
N VAL A 731 16.97 -24.98 -37.00
CA VAL A 731 16.07 -24.22 -37.87
C VAL A 731 14.64 -24.54 -37.45
N SER A 732 13.82 -23.52 -37.21
CA SER A 732 12.45 -23.71 -36.73
C SER A 732 11.37 -23.27 -37.73
N SER A 733 10.13 -23.68 -37.43
CA SER A 733 8.92 -23.19 -38.11
C SER A 733 8.80 -21.68 -37.99
N ASN A 734 9.16 -21.14 -36.83
CA ASN A 734 8.94 -19.78 -36.35
C ASN A 734 9.92 -18.74 -36.92
N GLY A 735 10.61 -19.06 -38.02
CA GLY A 735 11.50 -18.10 -38.69
C GLY A 735 12.82 -17.82 -37.95
N LEU A 736 13.18 -18.67 -36.99
CA LEU A 736 14.37 -18.56 -36.16
C LEU A 736 15.44 -19.59 -36.57
N ILE A 737 16.71 -19.18 -36.47
CA ILE A 737 17.89 -20.05 -36.61
C ILE A 737 18.72 -19.92 -35.33
N ALA A 738 18.65 -20.90 -34.42
CA ALA A 738 19.42 -20.90 -33.18
C ALA A 738 20.73 -21.71 -33.32
N LEU A 739 21.75 -21.41 -32.53
CA LEU A 739 23.04 -22.10 -32.59
C LEU A 739 23.32 -22.89 -31.29
N PRO A 740 23.72 -24.18 -31.36
CA PRO A 740 24.03 -24.98 -30.15
C PRO A 740 25.05 -24.27 -29.26
N PRO A 741 24.95 -24.24 -27.92
CA PRO A 741 24.30 -25.27 -27.10
C PRO A 741 22.82 -25.04 -26.85
N THR A 742 22.16 -24.11 -27.56
CA THR A 742 20.70 -23.99 -27.55
C THR A 742 20.03 -25.31 -27.86
N THR A 743 18.82 -25.44 -27.33
CA THR A 743 17.97 -26.62 -27.44
C THR A 743 16.89 -26.42 -28.50
N GLU A 744 16.18 -27.49 -28.83
CA GLU A 744 14.99 -27.43 -29.70
C GLU A 744 13.97 -26.41 -29.18
N ALA A 745 13.76 -26.37 -27.84
CA ALA A 745 12.82 -25.47 -27.18
C ALA A 745 13.21 -23.98 -27.23
N ASP A 746 14.51 -23.68 -27.37
CA ASP A 746 14.97 -22.30 -27.56
C ASP A 746 14.80 -21.88 -29.03
N ALA A 747 14.86 -22.85 -29.95
CA ALA A 747 14.77 -22.60 -31.39
C ALA A 747 13.32 -22.50 -31.88
N ASP A 748 12.40 -23.24 -31.27
CA ASP A 748 10.98 -23.27 -31.62
C ASP A 748 10.12 -22.23 -30.88
N ASP A 749 10.72 -21.29 -30.14
CA ASP A 749 9.98 -20.22 -29.49
C ASP A 749 9.17 -19.40 -30.52
N PHE A 750 7.92 -19.12 -30.17
CA PHE A 750 6.95 -18.36 -30.96
C PHE A 750 6.78 -16.92 -30.45
N SER A 751 7.28 -16.61 -29.26
CA SER A 751 7.06 -15.31 -28.61
C SER A 751 8.13 -14.30 -29.00
N ASN A 752 7.78 -13.26 -29.74
CA ASN A 752 8.73 -12.23 -30.14
C ASN A 752 9.26 -11.39 -28.96
N ASP A 753 10.58 -11.26 -28.89
CA ASP A 753 11.27 -10.41 -27.92
C ASP A 753 12.12 -9.29 -28.57
N PRO A 754 12.40 -8.19 -27.85
CA PRO A 754 13.36 -7.17 -28.28
C PRO A 754 14.79 -7.71 -28.43
N ILE A 755 15.61 -7.06 -29.24
CA ILE A 755 17.05 -7.37 -29.36
C ILE A 755 17.86 -6.09 -29.09
N PRO A 756 18.85 -6.10 -28.18
CA PRO A 756 19.26 -7.24 -27.35
C PRO A 756 18.35 -7.45 -26.12
N ASN A 757 18.17 -8.70 -25.69
CA ASN A 757 17.43 -9.11 -24.50
C ASN A 757 18.10 -10.32 -23.84
N ALA A 758 18.44 -10.23 -22.55
CA ALA A 758 19.05 -11.32 -21.81
C ALA A 758 18.11 -12.52 -21.53
N ALA A 759 16.80 -12.34 -21.74
CA ALA A 759 15.83 -13.42 -21.62
C ALA A 759 16.03 -14.46 -22.73
N ILE A 760 15.84 -15.73 -22.40
CA ILE A 760 15.90 -16.83 -23.38
C ILE A 760 14.67 -16.70 -24.30
N PRO A 761 14.82 -16.88 -25.62
CA PRO A 761 15.97 -17.46 -26.31
C PRO A 761 17.10 -16.46 -26.56
N ASN A 762 18.35 -16.88 -26.31
CA ASN A 762 19.57 -16.19 -26.70
C ASN A 762 20.28 -16.98 -27.82
N LEU A 763 21.37 -16.44 -28.38
CA LEU A 763 22.22 -17.11 -29.37
C LEU A 763 21.49 -17.51 -30.67
N PHE A 764 20.86 -16.54 -31.30
CA PHE A 764 20.03 -16.79 -32.48
C PHE A 764 20.26 -15.80 -33.63
N ILE A 765 19.77 -16.21 -34.79
CA ILE A 765 19.66 -15.44 -36.03
C ILE A 765 18.19 -15.47 -36.44
N ALA A 766 17.55 -14.31 -36.49
CA ALA A 766 16.13 -14.12 -36.78
C ALA A 766 15.94 -13.36 -38.10
N PRO A 767 15.91 -14.05 -39.27
CA PRO A 767 15.52 -13.40 -40.52
C PRO A 767 14.12 -12.79 -40.46
N LEU A 768 13.18 -13.46 -39.80
CA LEU A 768 11.84 -12.97 -39.50
C LEU A 768 11.21 -13.91 -38.47
N TRP A 769 11.43 -13.65 -37.20
CA TRP A 769 10.91 -14.46 -36.10
C TRP A 769 9.48 -14.08 -35.78
N ASP A 770 8.58 -15.07 -35.70
CA ASP A 770 7.17 -14.97 -35.31
C ASP A 770 6.57 -16.39 -35.19
N ASP A 771 5.35 -16.51 -34.69
CA ASP A 771 4.55 -17.73 -34.61
C ASP A 771 4.12 -18.20 -36.03
N PHE A 772 4.93 -19.03 -36.70
CA PHE A 772 4.72 -19.46 -38.08
C PHE A 772 4.35 -20.94 -38.20
N ASN A 773 3.36 -21.23 -39.04
CA ASN A 773 2.81 -22.58 -39.17
C ASN A 773 2.93 -23.15 -40.60
N PRO A 774 4.04 -23.85 -40.94
CA PRO A 774 4.19 -24.51 -42.24
C PRO A 774 3.24 -25.72 -42.40
N GLY A 775 2.70 -26.26 -41.30
CA GLY A 775 1.65 -27.28 -41.33
C GLY A 775 0.32 -26.81 -41.95
N THR A 776 0.08 -25.49 -41.99
CA THR A 776 -1.12 -24.91 -42.63
C THR A 776 -0.91 -24.64 -44.13
N SER A 777 0.23 -24.05 -44.50
CA SER A 777 0.61 -23.81 -45.89
C SER A 777 2.10 -23.53 -46.01
N GLY A 778 2.64 -23.70 -47.22
CA GLY A 778 4.07 -23.49 -47.46
C GLY A 778 4.93 -24.63 -46.92
N ASP A 779 6.24 -24.39 -46.85
CA ASP A 779 7.25 -25.34 -46.39
C ASP A 779 8.57 -24.58 -46.08
N VAL A 780 9.47 -25.21 -45.31
CA VAL A 780 10.83 -24.72 -45.01
C VAL A 780 11.88 -25.57 -45.73
N PHE A 781 12.79 -24.93 -46.47
CA PHE A 781 13.81 -25.57 -47.27
C PHE A 781 15.21 -25.13 -46.87
N VAL A 782 16.17 -26.05 -46.96
CA VAL A 782 17.59 -25.76 -46.78
C VAL A 782 18.41 -26.17 -47.99
N GLN A 783 19.41 -25.37 -48.35
CA GLN A 783 20.34 -25.71 -49.44
C GLN A 783 21.70 -25.06 -49.25
N THR A 784 22.76 -25.80 -49.59
CA THR A 784 24.10 -25.24 -49.76
C THR A 784 24.39 -24.96 -51.23
N LEU A 785 24.77 -23.74 -51.56
CA LEU A 785 25.13 -23.33 -52.92
C LEU A 785 26.55 -22.74 -52.96
N GLY A 786 27.17 -22.77 -54.14
CA GLY A 786 28.55 -22.32 -54.36
C GLY A 786 29.59 -23.44 -54.23
N THR A 787 30.87 -23.04 -54.11
CA THR A 787 32.02 -23.95 -54.01
C THR A 787 32.97 -23.47 -52.93
N ALA A 788 33.53 -24.40 -52.14
CA ALA A 788 34.45 -24.05 -51.07
C ALA A 788 35.66 -23.25 -51.60
N PRO A 789 36.17 -22.25 -50.86
CA PRO A 789 35.75 -21.82 -49.51
C PRO A 789 34.68 -20.71 -49.51
N ASN A 790 33.90 -20.56 -50.60
CA ASN A 790 32.90 -19.49 -50.75
C ASN A 790 31.50 -20.08 -50.98
N ARG A 791 31.12 -21.08 -50.18
CA ARG A 791 29.74 -21.60 -50.15
C ARG A 791 28.85 -20.67 -49.33
N ARG A 792 27.54 -20.80 -49.53
CA ARG A 792 26.52 -20.23 -48.66
C ARG A 792 25.49 -21.29 -48.31
N PHE A 793 25.07 -21.30 -47.06
CA PHE A 793 23.99 -22.13 -46.56
C PHE A 793 22.73 -21.26 -46.46
N ILE A 794 21.67 -21.65 -47.15
CA ILE A 794 20.42 -20.89 -47.28
C ILE A 794 19.33 -21.68 -46.56
N VAL A 795 18.59 -20.99 -45.69
CA VAL A 795 17.32 -21.45 -45.12
C VAL A 795 16.21 -20.57 -45.70
N GLN A 796 15.20 -21.18 -46.33
CA GLN A 796 14.08 -20.49 -46.95
C GLN A 796 12.76 -20.95 -46.32
N TRP A 797 12.00 -20.00 -45.77
CA TRP A 797 10.58 -20.17 -45.47
C TRP A 797 9.80 -19.78 -46.72
N ASN A 798 9.03 -20.71 -47.29
CA ASN A 798 8.36 -20.51 -48.56
C ASN A 798 6.85 -20.62 -48.43
N ALA A 799 6.18 -19.46 -48.47
CA ALA A 799 4.73 -19.29 -48.45
C ALA A 799 4.07 -19.78 -47.16
N VAL A 800 4.72 -19.51 -46.03
CA VAL A 800 4.29 -19.93 -44.69
C VAL A 800 3.40 -18.85 -44.06
N PRO A 801 2.19 -19.16 -43.59
CA PRO A 801 1.34 -18.24 -42.84
C PRO A 801 1.72 -18.20 -41.35
N GLN A 802 1.43 -17.10 -40.67
CA GLN A 802 1.40 -17.05 -39.21
C GLN A 802 0.38 -18.06 -38.65
N PHE A 803 0.57 -18.53 -37.42
CA PHE A 803 -0.32 -19.47 -36.74
C PHE A 803 -1.77 -19.02 -36.76
N ASN A 804 -2.67 -19.98 -36.93
CA ASN A 804 -4.13 -19.76 -37.01
C ASN A 804 -4.57 -18.80 -38.15
N THR A 805 -3.71 -18.54 -39.14
CA THR A 805 -4.03 -17.77 -40.34
C THR A 805 -3.84 -18.61 -41.61
N THR A 806 -4.35 -18.12 -42.74
CA THR A 806 -4.10 -18.70 -44.08
C THR A 806 -3.54 -17.66 -45.06
N SER A 807 -3.35 -16.43 -44.58
CA SER A 807 -2.89 -15.25 -45.33
C SER A 807 -2.61 -14.14 -44.31
N PRO A 808 -1.58 -13.30 -44.52
CA PRO A 808 -0.63 -13.32 -45.65
C PRO A 808 0.31 -14.54 -45.62
N LEU A 809 0.90 -14.87 -46.77
CA LEU A 809 1.86 -15.96 -46.92
C LEU A 809 3.27 -15.39 -47.02
N PHE A 810 4.15 -15.71 -46.09
CA PHE A 810 5.47 -15.09 -46.00
C PHE A 810 6.51 -15.92 -46.76
N THR A 811 7.44 -15.24 -47.42
CA THR A 811 8.55 -15.86 -48.15
C THR A 811 9.82 -15.06 -47.94
N PHE A 812 10.74 -15.62 -47.18
CA PHE A 812 11.98 -14.99 -46.72
C PHE A 812 13.09 -16.02 -46.51
N GLU A 813 14.34 -15.54 -46.44
CA GLU A 813 15.54 -16.36 -46.34
C GLU A 813 16.53 -15.81 -45.31
N GLY A 814 17.18 -16.72 -44.58
CA GLY A 814 18.41 -16.49 -43.81
C GLY A 814 19.59 -17.20 -44.47
N ILE A 815 20.70 -16.49 -44.68
CA ILE A 815 21.85 -16.98 -45.45
C ILE A 815 23.14 -16.83 -44.66
N LEU A 816 23.88 -17.93 -44.48
CA LEU A 816 25.19 -17.97 -43.81
C LEU A 816 26.30 -18.16 -44.84
N PHE A 817 27.34 -17.33 -44.82
CA PHE A 817 28.44 -17.37 -45.81
C PHE A 817 29.70 -18.03 -45.26
N GLU A 818 30.23 -19.01 -46.00
CA GLU A 818 31.50 -19.68 -45.69
C GLU A 818 32.67 -18.71 -45.81
N GLY A 819 33.58 -18.77 -44.83
CA GLY A 819 34.84 -18.03 -44.84
C GLY A 819 34.70 -16.58 -44.37
N SER A 820 33.68 -15.85 -44.84
CA SER A 820 33.42 -14.49 -44.35
C SER A 820 32.58 -14.45 -43.09
N ASN A 821 31.87 -15.53 -42.74
CA ASN A 821 30.91 -15.60 -41.62
C ASN A 821 29.83 -14.50 -41.63
N ALA A 822 29.57 -13.92 -42.81
CA ALA A 822 28.54 -12.92 -42.99
C ALA A 822 27.15 -13.58 -42.95
N ILE A 823 26.15 -12.78 -42.60
CA ILE A 823 24.74 -13.18 -42.56
C ILE A 823 23.97 -12.28 -43.52
N GLU A 824 23.02 -12.84 -44.26
CA GLU A 824 22.06 -12.04 -45.02
C GLU A 824 20.61 -12.47 -44.79
N PHE A 825 19.73 -11.48 -44.72
CA PHE A 825 18.29 -11.64 -44.74
C PHE A 825 17.73 -11.13 -46.07
N ARG A 826 16.92 -11.93 -46.75
CA ARG A 826 16.32 -11.56 -48.04
C ARG A 826 14.83 -11.86 -48.06
N TYR A 827 14.04 -10.92 -48.58
CA TYR A 827 12.57 -11.00 -48.53
C TYR A 827 11.96 -11.00 -49.94
N SER A 828 11.13 -12.01 -50.25
CA SER A 828 10.38 -12.07 -51.51
C SER A 828 8.92 -11.64 -51.35
N ASN A 829 8.27 -12.10 -50.28
CA ASN A 829 6.88 -11.74 -49.99
C ASN A 829 6.71 -11.58 -48.48
N VAL A 830 6.47 -10.36 -48.03
CA VAL A 830 6.27 -9.99 -46.63
C VAL A 830 5.10 -9.02 -46.51
N ALA A 831 4.45 -9.01 -45.35
CA ALA A 831 3.41 -8.05 -45.03
C ALA A 831 3.98 -6.93 -44.14
N PRO A 832 3.44 -5.69 -44.24
CA PRO A 832 3.76 -4.65 -43.29
C PRO A 832 3.41 -5.10 -41.86
N GLU A 833 4.31 -4.80 -40.94
CA GLU A 833 4.15 -5.00 -39.50
C GLU A 833 2.87 -4.32 -38.97
N THR A 834 1.87 -5.09 -38.52
CA THR A 834 0.64 -4.55 -37.93
C THR A 834 0.02 -5.50 -36.89
N PRO A 835 0.08 -5.19 -35.57
CA PRO A 835 0.64 -3.99 -34.93
C PRO A 835 2.18 -3.94 -34.96
N ALA A 836 2.80 -2.86 -34.44
CA ALA A 836 4.25 -2.84 -34.25
C ALA A 836 4.66 -3.91 -33.21
N GLY A 837 5.75 -4.62 -33.47
CA GLY A 837 6.21 -5.78 -32.70
C GLY A 837 5.58 -7.12 -33.14
N ASP A 838 4.86 -7.16 -34.28
CA ASP A 838 4.26 -8.40 -34.82
C ASP A 838 5.29 -9.44 -35.28
N TYR A 839 6.57 -9.07 -35.37
CA TYR A 839 7.68 -9.99 -35.59
C TYR A 839 9.02 -9.35 -35.20
N THR A 840 9.99 -10.18 -34.83
CA THR A 840 11.37 -9.74 -34.51
C THR A 840 12.32 -10.08 -35.66
N ILE A 841 13.18 -9.14 -36.04
CA ILE A 841 14.23 -9.35 -37.05
C ILE A 841 15.55 -8.93 -36.47
N GLY A 842 16.55 -9.81 -36.49
CA GLY A 842 17.84 -9.48 -35.90
C GLY A 842 18.80 -10.64 -35.71
N ILE A 843 19.86 -10.37 -34.96
CA ILE A 843 20.80 -11.37 -34.43
C ILE A 843 21.13 -11.03 -32.99
N GLU A 844 21.44 -12.05 -32.18
CA GLU A 844 21.77 -11.87 -30.77
C GLU A 844 22.85 -12.85 -30.32
N ASN A 845 23.71 -12.41 -29.41
CA ASN A 845 24.78 -13.22 -28.82
C ASN A 845 24.25 -14.16 -27.72
N GLY A 846 25.14 -14.93 -27.11
CA GLY A 846 24.75 -16.04 -26.22
C GLY A 846 24.25 -15.65 -24.84
N ASP A 847 24.48 -14.41 -24.40
CA ASP A 847 24.03 -13.88 -23.11
C ASP A 847 23.00 -12.75 -23.26
N GLY A 848 22.57 -12.46 -24.48
CA GLY A 848 21.58 -11.42 -24.78
C GLY A 848 22.03 -10.00 -24.46
N THR A 849 23.34 -9.77 -24.33
CA THR A 849 23.90 -8.43 -24.06
C THR A 849 24.27 -7.67 -25.34
N GLN A 850 24.44 -8.38 -26.45
CA GLN A 850 24.79 -7.82 -27.75
C GLN A 850 23.89 -8.36 -28.85
N GLY A 851 23.40 -7.46 -29.70
CA GLY A 851 22.55 -7.83 -30.81
C GLY A 851 22.26 -6.64 -31.70
N PHE A 852 21.71 -6.94 -32.87
CA PHE A 852 21.20 -5.92 -33.79
C PHE A 852 19.78 -6.30 -34.19
N SER A 853 18.88 -5.33 -34.14
CA SER A 853 17.52 -5.44 -34.69
C SER A 853 17.38 -4.68 -36.01
N VAL A 854 16.52 -5.18 -36.88
CA VAL A 854 16.00 -4.45 -38.04
C VAL A 854 14.55 -4.06 -37.73
N PRO A 855 14.17 -2.78 -37.80
CA PRO A 855 12.79 -2.38 -37.60
C PRO A 855 11.90 -3.05 -38.66
N GLY A 856 10.78 -3.68 -38.27
CA GLY A 856 9.86 -4.36 -39.21
C GLY A 856 9.32 -3.41 -40.28
N SER A 857 9.08 -2.15 -39.94
CA SER A 857 8.77 -1.08 -40.91
C SER A 857 9.80 -0.89 -42.04
N SER A 858 11.03 -1.40 -41.91
CA SER A 858 12.11 -1.29 -42.91
C SER A 858 12.08 -2.39 -43.95
N ILE A 859 11.31 -3.47 -43.75
CA ILE A 859 11.25 -4.58 -44.70
C ILE A 859 10.15 -4.38 -45.74
N THR A 860 10.51 -4.55 -47.02
CA THR A 860 9.58 -4.62 -48.16
C THR A 860 9.94 -5.79 -49.06
N ASN A 861 9.03 -6.21 -49.94
CA ASN A 861 9.35 -7.18 -50.99
C ASN A 861 10.57 -6.73 -51.79
N GLY A 862 11.59 -7.59 -51.86
CA GLY A 862 12.89 -7.32 -52.49
C GLY A 862 13.96 -6.72 -51.57
N SER A 863 13.65 -6.46 -50.29
CA SER A 863 14.64 -5.98 -49.32
C SER A 863 15.71 -7.02 -49.03
N CYS A 864 16.92 -6.53 -48.75
CA CYS A 864 18.08 -7.32 -48.41
C CYS A 864 18.87 -6.58 -47.32
N PHE A 865 19.22 -7.29 -46.25
CA PHE A 865 20.08 -6.79 -45.18
C PHE A 865 21.24 -7.74 -44.98
N ARG A 866 22.45 -7.19 -44.90
CA ARG A 866 23.70 -7.93 -44.71
C ARG A 866 24.37 -7.51 -43.42
N ILE A 867 24.87 -8.50 -42.69
CA ILE A 867 25.59 -8.34 -41.43
C ILE A 867 26.99 -8.93 -41.63
N GLU A 868 28.01 -8.13 -41.34
CA GLU A 868 29.41 -8.57 -41.42
C GLU A 868 29.96 -8.78 -40.00
N PRO A 869 30.78 -9.81 -39.77
CA PRO A 869 31.45 -9.98 -38.48
C PRO A 869 32.53 -8.91 -38.28
N MET A 870 32.70 -8.49 -37.03
CA MET A 870 33.85 -7.73 -36.54
C MET A 870 35.03 -8.68 -36.34
N MET A 871 36.26 -8.19 -36.49
CA MET A 871 37.44 -8.98 -36.14
C MET A 871 37.44 -9.28 -34.65
N ALA A 872 37.54 -10.56 -34.30
CA ALA A 872 37.76 -11.02 -32.93
C ALA A 872 39.16 -10.59 -32.47
N MET A 873 39.22 -9.61 -31.56
CA MET A 873 40.46 -9.14 -30.94
C MET A 873 40.64 -9.86 -29.60
N ASN A 874 41.40 -10.95 -29.57
CA ASN A 874 41.73 -11.61 -28.31
C ASN A 874 42.49 -10.61 -27.41
N PRO A 875 41.92 -10.18 -26.26
CA PRO A 875 42.54 -9.19 -25.38
C PRO A 875 43.78 -9.73 -24.65
N CYS A 876 44.03 -11.04 -24.74
CA CYS A 876 45.19 -11.71 -24.17
C CYS A 876 46.34 -11.91 -25.17
N ASP A 877 46.18 -11.48 -26.42
CA ASP A 877 47.27 -11.52 -27.41
C ASP A 877 48.14 -10.25 -27.30
N ASP A 878 49.36 -10.42 -26.78
CA ASP A 878 50.42 -9.39 -26.76
C ASP A 878 50.83 -8.90 -28.17
N GLN A 879 50.21 -9.42 -29.24
CA GLN A 879 50.38 -8.99 -30.64
C GLN A 879 49.21 -8.21 -31.24
N ALA A 880 48.17 -7.87 -30.45
CA ALA A 880 47.13 -6.95 -30.92
C ALA A 880 47.79 -5.62 -31.35
N PRO A 881 47.50 -5.08 -32.56
CA PRO A 881 48.07 -3.81 -33.00
C PRO A 881 47.63 -2.71 -32.03
N CYS A 882 48.59 -2.21 -31.26
CA CYS A 882 48.42 -1.13 -30.31
C CYS A 882 48.15 0.19 -31.06
N PRO A 883 46.92 0.77 -30.99
CA PRO A 883 46.57 1.99 -31.72
C PRO A 883 47.05 3.28 -31.05
N ASP A 884 48.05 3.20 -30.17
CA ASP A 884 48.74 4.36 -29.60
C ASP A 884 49.74 4.93 -30.61
N MET A 885 49.29 5.90 -31.40
CA MET A 885 50.07 6.55 -32.46
C MET A 885 50.96 7.68 -31.95
N ASP A 886 50.77 8.12 -30.71
CA ASP A 886 51.55 9.17 -30.08
C ASP A 886 52.52 8.69 -28.98
N ASN A 887 52.53 7.39 -28.72
CA ASN A 887 53.32 6.69 -27.71
C ASN A 887 53.12 7.26 -26.30
N SER A 888 51.91 7.69 -25.97
CA SER A 888 51.56 8.16 -24.63
C SER A 888 51.38 7.03 -23.61
N GLY A 889 51.25 5.79 -24.08
CA GLY A 889 50.94 4.60 -23.30
C GLY A 889 49.44 4.39 -23.07
N LEU A 890 48.58 5.20 -23.70
CA LEU A 890 47.12 5.11 -23.62
C LEU A 890 46.56 5.33 -25.03
N VAL A 891 45.54 4.57 -25.40
CA VAL A 891 44.76 4.86 -26.61
C VAL A 891 43.73 5.93 -26.25
N ASP A 892 43.89 7.16 -26.75
CA ASP A 892 43.04 8.28 -26.34
C ASP A 892 42.59 9.20 -27.49
N LEU A 893 42.02 10.36 -27.13
CA LEU A 893 41.52 11.34 -28.09
C LEU A 893 42.62 11.84 -29.05
N SER A 894 43.88 11.82 -28.63
CA SER A 894 45.04 12.18 -29.44
C SER A 894 45.22 11.19 -30.59
N ASP A 895 45.08 9.90 -30.33
CA ASP A 895 45.14 8.86 -31.36
C ASP A 895 43.94 8.94 -32.30
N LEU A 896 42.73 9.07 -31.75
CA LEU A 896 41.52 9.23 -32.57
C LEU A 896 41.65 10.42 -33.54
N ALA A 897 42.18 11.55 -33.07
CA ALA A 897 42.40 12.72 -33.91
C ALA A 897 43.39 12.46 -35.06
N ARG A 898 44.40 11.61 -34.84
CA ARG A 898 45.39 11.24 -35.86
C ARG A 898 44.82 10.28 -36.89
N LEU A 899 44.00 9.33 -36.47
CA LEU A 899 43.30 8.44 -37.40
C LEU A 899 42.33 9.21 -38.28
N ILE A 900 41.50 10.09 -37.68
CA ILE A 900 40.54 10.92 -38.43
C ILE A 900 41.26 11.81 -39.47
N ALA A 901 42.47 12.28 -39.17
CA ALA A 901 43.26 13.08 -40.12
C ALA A 901 43.73 12.29 -41.35
N ALA A 902 43.88 10.97 -41.22
CA ALA A 902 44.28 10.06 -42.30
C ALA A 902 43.10 9.31 -42.93
N PHE A 903 41.88 9.49 -42.42
CA PHE A 903 40.70 8.76 -42.85
C PHE A 903 40.39 8.92 -44.35
N GLY A 904 40.10 7.79 -45.01
CA GLY A 904 39.83 7.70 -46.44
C GLY A 904 41.06 7.77 -47.34
N ARG A 905 42.28 7.60 -46.81
CA ARG A 905 43.53 7.57 -47.59
C ARG A 905 43.96 6.13 -47.84
N SER A 906 44.38 5.83 -49.07
CA SER A 906 44.90 4.51 -49.42
C SER A 906 46.39 4.55 -49.82
N VAL A 907 47.05 3.39 -49.77
CA VAL A 907 48.43 3.20 -50.26
C VAL A 907 48.57 3.77 -51.67
N GLY A 908 49.37 4.83 -51.80
CA GLY A 908 49.62 5.54 -53.06
C GLY A 908 49.04 6.96 -53.11
N ASP A 909 48.18 7.33 -52.16
CA ASP A 909 47.66 8.70 -52.07
C ASP A 909 48.69 9.68 -51.48
N PRO A 910 48.75 10.94 -51.96
CA PRO A 910 49.52 11.98 -51.30
C PRO A 910 48.99 12.23 -49.88
N GLY A 911 49.80 11.89 -48.88
CA GLY A 911 49.45 12.02 -47.46
C GLY A 911 48.88 10.76 -46.81
N TYR A 912 48.94 9.61 -47.47
CA TYR A 912 48.73 8.32 -46.79
C TYR A 912 49.84 8.11 -45.74
N ASP A 913 49.41 7.86 -44.51
CA ASP A 913 50.23 7.47 -43.37
C ASP A 913 49.85 6.03 -43.02
N PRO A 914 50.78 5.06 -43.03
CA PRO A 914 50.49 3.69 -42.66
C PRO A 914 50.30 3.49 -41.14
N ALA A 915 50.63 4.48 -40.30
CA ALA A 915 50.46 4.34 -38.86
C ALA A 915 48.99 4.15 -38.40
N PRO A 916 48.01 4.90 -38.94
CA PRO A 916 46.59 4.68 -38.67
C PRO A 916 45.92 3.56 -39.50
N ASP A 917 46.67 2.79 -40.30
CA ASP A 917 46.19 1.62 -41.04
C ASP A 917 46.51 0.36 -40.21
N PHE A 918 45.73 0.17 -39.16
CA PHE A 918 45.99 -0.80 -38.10
C PHE A 918 45.71 -2.24 -38.54
N ASP A 919 44.77 -2.42 -39.47
CA ASP A 919 44.45 -3.74 -40.04
C ASP A 919 45.33 -4.10 -41.26
N ASN A 920 46.22 -3.20 -41.69
CA ASN A 920 47.08 -3.32 -42.87
C ASN A 920 46.32 -3.62 -44.17
N SER A 921 45.05 -3.20 -44.27
CA SER A 921 44.24 -3.31 -45.48
C SER A 921 44.79 -2.46 -46.63
N GLY A 922 45.65 -1.49 -46.32
CA GLY A 922 46.20 -0.54 -47.28
C GLY A 922 45.30 0.67 -47.47
N THR A 923 44.26 0.85 -46.66
CA THR A 923 43.37 2.02 -46.63
C THR A 923 43.01 2.34 -45.19
N VAL A 924 43.12 3.60 -44.79
CA VAL A 924 42.62 4.04 -43.49
C VAL A 924 41.11 4.25 -43.59
N ASP A 925 40.30 3.37 -43.02
CA ASP A 925 38.84 3.44 -43.11
C ASP A 925 38.11 3.13 -41.79
N LEU A 926 36.82 2.80 -41.89
CA LEU A 926 36.00 2.50 -40.71
C LEU A 926 36.52 1.30 -39.92
N SER A 927 37.23 0.37 -40.57
CA SER A 927 37.83 -0.81 -39.95
C SER A 927 38.92 -0.40 -38.96
N ASP A 928 39.78 0.55 -39.33
CA ASP A 928 40.80 1.11 -38.44
C ASP A 928 40.20 1.96 -37.32
N LEU A 929 39.16 2.75 -37.63
CA LEU A 929 38.46 3.54 -36.62
C LEU A 929 37.80 2.63 -35.58
N ALA A 930 37.19 1.53 -36.03
CA ALA A 930 36.62 0.54 -35.14
C ALA A 930 37.70 -0.08 -34.24
N LEU A 931 38.88 -0.37 -34.79
CA LEU A 931 40.02 -0.91 -34.05
C LEU A 931 40.55 0.03 -32.96
N LEU A 932 40.62 1.32 -33.27
CA LEU A 932 41.03 2.33 -32.30
C LEU A 932 39.98 2.48 -31.20
N LEU A 933 38.70 2.57 -31.57
CA LEU A 933 37.61 2.75 -30.62
C LEU A 933 37.42 1.52 -29.70
N SER A 934 37.69 0.31 -30.19
CA SER A 934 37.61 -0.90 -29.37
C SER A 934 38.65 -0.95 -28.24
N LEU A 935 39.74 -0.17 -28.35
CA LEU A 935 40.80 -0.11 -27.36
C LEU A 935 40.85 1.25 -26.63
N PHE A 936 39.85 2.10 -26.83
CA PHE A 936 39.84 3.46 -26.32
C PHE A 936 39.82 3.51 -24.79
N GLY A 937 40.77 4.24 -24.21
CA GLY A 937 40.96 4.34 -22.76
C GLY A 937 41.76 3.19 -22.14
N LEU A 938 42.17 2.20 -22.94
CA LEU A 938 43.01 1.10 -22.46
C LEU A 938 44.51 1.46 -22.53
N PRO A 939 45.31 0.96 -21.58
CA PRO A 939 46.76 1.09 -21.63
C PRO A 939 47.35 0.21 -22.72
N CYS A 940 48.34 0.76 -23.41
CA CYS A 940 49.09 0.09 -24.46
C CYS A 940 50.54 -0.12 -24.00
N PRO A 941 51.03 -1.38 -23.89
CA PRO A 941 52.34 -1.68 -23.29
C PRO A 941 53.56 -1.29 -24.12
#